data_AF-A9AWC6-F1
#
_entry.id   AF-A9AWC6-F1
#
_cell.length_a   1.000
_cell.length_b   1.000
_cell.length_c   1.000
_cell.angle_alpha   90.00
_cell.angle_beta   90.00
_cell.angle_gamma   90.00
#
_symmetry.space_group_name_H-M   'P 1'
#
loop_
_entity.id
_entity.type
_entity.pdbx_description
1 polymer ?
#
loop_
_entity_poly.entity_id
_entity_poly.type
_entity_poly.pdbx_seq_one_letter_code
_entity_poly.pdbx_strand_id
1 'polypeptide(L)'
;MARIFNSRGLILVLLTAVVGSGLGQLNAKPTAAATSCEVVYNIANDWGSGFIGDVTLKNTGSAVSSWTLGWSFAGNQNISNLWGGVVAQNGANVSVSNAGWNGNIGTGGTVNFGFQAGYSGANAKPTVFTLNGVTCGGTVVPTTPPTNTTVPTTPPTNTPVPSATTRPTNTTVPTTPPTSTTGPTNVPTNTPVPSATTRPTNTTVPTTPPTSTTGPTNTPAPTTVPGVHVANPFVGAQGYINSEYAARVNAEANATGGTLGSQMRQVASYPTAVWLDRIAAIAGSSESMGLRAHLDAALVQQQTSGQQVAISIVVYDLPNRDCAALASNGELKISENGLNRYKTEYIDPIAAIVGESKYASLRIVVILEPDSLSNLVTNASIPACAEAISSGAYVQGVQYAINKLNVTSNVYIYMDIAHSGWLGWDSNFTPAIQLYTQTVRGTTKGLNGIDGFISNTANYTPLNEVFLPNSGLTLGGGNPIRSSLFYEWNPYFDETDYVLAMRNAFITAGFPSGIGMLIDTSRNGWGGTARPTMVSSSNSLEIYVNDSKLDRRPHRGGWCNQAGAGIGERPTAAPVSGIDAYVWVKPPGESDGVATAGVIDPTDPAKQFDAMCDPNAQNRYNTAYPTNALAGAPHAGRWFPSQFAMLVRNAYPPISQSTNPTTTPVATTVPPTSTPVGTPAPTSTPAPTSTPAPTSVPGVHVANPFVGAQGYINSEYAARVNAEANATGGTLGSQMLKVASYPTAVWLDRIAAIAGSSDSMGLRAHLDAALVQQQTSGQVAISIVVYDLPNRDCAALASNGELKISENGLNRYKTEYIDPIAAIVGESKYASLRIVVILEPDSLSNLVTNASIPACAEAISSGAYVQGVQYAINKLNVTSNVYIYMDIAHSGWLGWDSNFTPAIQLYTQTVRGTTKGLNGIDGFISNTANYTPLNEIFLPNSGLTLGGGNPIRSSLFYEWNPYFDETDYVLAMRNAFITAGFPSGIGMLIDTSRNGWGGTARPTMVSSSNSLEIYVNDSKLDRRPHRGGWCNQAGAGIGERPTAAPVSGIDAYVWVKPPGESDGVATAGVIDPTDPAKQFDAMCDPNAQNRYNTAYPTNALAGAPHAGRWFPSQFAMLVRNAYPAIAP
;
A
#
# COMPACT_ATOMS: atom_id res chain seq x y z
N MET A 1 3.72 -28.80 -46.29
CA MET A 1 5.02 -29.48 -46.55
C MET A 1 5.69 -28.81 -47.75
N ALA A 2 7.02 -28.85 -47.85
CA ALA A 2 7.87 -28.22 -48.89
C ALA A 2 7.82 -26.67 -48.92
N ARG A 3 8.90 -25.87 -49.01
CA ARG A 3 10.20 -25.91 -49.73
C ARG A 3 10.11 -25.46 -51.22
N ILE A 4 11.02 -24.64 -51.80
CA ILE A 4 12.03 -23.67 -51.30
C ILE A 4 12.65 -22.90 -52.52
N PHE A 5 13.37 -21.76 -52.33
CA PHE A 5 14.22 -21.00 -53.31
C PHE A 5 13.51 -20.23 -54.48
N ASN A 6 13.85 -18.95 -54.78
CA ASN A 6 15.03 -18.31 -55.45
C ASN A 6 14.91 -18.39 -57.02
N SER A 7 15.15 -17.38 -57.88
CA SER A 7 16.23 -16.37 -57.92
C SER A 7 15.95 -15.13 -58.87
N ARG A 8 16.96 -14.25 -59.04
CA ARG A 8 17.00 -12.90 -59.72
C ARG A 8 16.81 -12.81 -61.26
N GLY A 9 16.39 -11.62 -61.75
CA GLY A 9 16.60 -11.05 -63.13
C GLY A 9 15.59 -9.91 -63.44
N LEU A 10 15.93 -8.65 -63.76
CA LEU A 10 16.52 -8.00 -64.98
C LEU A 10 15.66 -8.11 -66.27
N ILE A 11 15.44 -7.08 -67.12
CA ILE A 11 15.65 -5.60 -67.08
C ILE A 11 14.94 -4.90 -68.31
N LEU A 12 15.01 -3.55 -68.45
CA LEU A 12 14.65 -2.71 -69.65
C LEU A 12 13.13 -2.47 -69.88
N VAL A 13 12.58 -1.42 -70.54
CA VAL A 13 13.02 -0.48 -71.62
C VAL A 13 12.48 0.98 -71.45
N LEU A 14 13.38 1.99 -71.58
CA LEU A 14 13.37 3.30 -72.33
C LEU A 14 12.11 4.22 -72.39
N LEU A 15 12.09 5.49 -72.87
CA LEU A 15 13.01 6.48 -73.54
C LEU A 15 12.33 7.90 -73.35
N THR A 16 12.86 9.13 -73.31
CA THR A 16 14.19 9.84 -73.35
C THR A 16 14.11 11.06 -72.36
N ALA A 17 14.73 12.26 -72.37
CA ALA A 17 15.68 13.07 -73.19
C ALA A 17 16.36 14.10 -72.21
N VAL A 18 17.51 14.80 -72.38
CA VAL A 18 18.46 15.15 -73.48
C VAL A 18 17.89 16.18 -74.48
N VAL A 19 18.50 17.29 -74.94
CA VAL A 19 19.89 17.78 -75.21
C VAL A 19 19.98 19.29 -74.80
N GLY A 20 21.07 19.99 -74.45
CA GLY A 20 22.54 19.82 -74.40
C GLY A 20 23.20 21.23 -74.46
N SER A 21 24.48 21.51 -74.68
CA SER A 21 25.77 20.77 -74.59
C SER A 21 26.92 21.81 -74.70
N GLY A 22 28.04 21.65 -73.97
CA GLY A 22 29.22 22.54 -74.09
C GLY A 22 30.39 22.11 -73.20
N LEU A 23 31.63 22.24 -73.66
CA LEU A 23 32.83 21.63 -73.05
C LEU A 23 33.92 22.65 -72.66
N GLY A 24 34.67 22.33 -71.59
CA GLY A 24 35.92 23.01 -71.22
C GLY A 24 36.53 22.43 -69.94
N GLN A 25 37.77 21.92 -70.01
CA GLN A 25 38.57 21.50 -68.84
C GLN A 25 39.77 22.44 -68.64
N LEU A 26 40.16 22.68 -67.39
CA LEU A 26 41.54 22.49 -66.87
C LEU A 26 41.59 22.71 -65.34
N ASN A 27 42.69 22.29 -64.71
CA ASN A 27 42.77 22.05 -63.26
C ASN A 27 42.90 23.30 -62.37
N ALA A 28 42.18 23.33 -61.24
CA ALA A 28 42.64 23.95 -59.97
C ALA A 28 41.93 23.36 -58.74
N LYS A 29 42.59 23.48 -57.56
CA LYS A 29 42.24 22.95 -56.22
C LYS A 29 40.74 22.85 -55.84
N PRO A 30 40.33 21.81 -55.06
CA PRO A 30 39.09 21.88 -54.30
C PRO A 30 39.16 23.00 -53.26
N THR A 31 38.21 23.93 -53.31
CA THR A 31 38.20 25.12 -52.45
C THR A 31 37.09 24.99 -51.40
N ALA A 32 37.50 24.91 -50.13
CA ALA A 32 36.68 24.93 -48.91
C ALA A 32 35.49 23.94 -48.85
N ALA A 33 35.54 22.98 -47.91
CA ALA A 33 34.37 22.21 -47.53
C ALA A 33 33.32 23.14 -46.87
N ALA A 34 32.06 23.03 -47.28
CA ALA A 34 30.97 23.83 -46.72
C ALA A 34 30.69 23.43 -45.26
N THR A 35 30.51 24.42 -44.40
CA THR A 35 30.34 24.25 -42.95
C THR A 35 28.93 23.73 -42.62
N SER A 36 28.84 22.50 -42.11
CA SER A 36 27.58 21.78 -41.86
C SER A 36 26.80 22.27 -40.64
N CYS A 37 27.51 22.81 -39.64
CA CYS A 37 26.92 23.15 -38.34
C CYS A 37 27.65 24.28 -37.61
N GLU A 38 26.90 24.92 -36.73
CA GLU A 38 27.34 25.84 -35.67
C GLU A 38 26.96 25.20 -34.31
N VAL A 39 27.86 25.28 -33.33
CA VAL A 39 27.67 24.63 -32.01
C VAL A 39 28.04 25.62 -30.89
N VAL A 40 27.09 25.86 -29.99
CA VAL A 40 27.34 26.58 -28.73
C VAL A 40 27.48 25.55 -27.62
N TYR A 41 28.64 25.52 -26.97
CA TYR A 41 28.96 24.62 -25.86
C TYR A 41 29.17 25.43 -24.57
N ASN A 42 28.19 25.37 -23.67
CA ASN A 42 28.30 25.99 -22.35
C ASN A 42 28.65 24.96 -21.28
N ILE A 43 29.31 25.42 -20.21
CA ILE A 43 29.35 24.71 -18.93
C ILE A 43 28.46 25.52 -18.01
N ALA A 44 27.30 24.98 -17.65
CA ALA A 44 26.27 25.68 -16.89
C ALA A 44 26.58 25.69 -15.39
N ASN A 45 27.24 24.64 -14.91
CA ASN A 45 27.71 24.49 -13.54
C ASN A 45 28.94 23.56 -13.53
N ASP A 46 29.94 23.84 -12.69
CA ASP A 46 31.14 23.03 -12.51
C ASP A 46 31.53 23.04 -11.03
N TRP A 47 31.79 21.87 -10.45
CA TRP A 47 32.10 21.67 -9.04
C TRP A 47 33.45 20.96 -8.81
N GLY A 48 34.37 21.01 -9.78
CA GLY A 48 35.77 20.58 -9.59
C GLY A 48 36.04 19.08 -9.75
N SER A 49 35.01 18.24 -9.65
CA SER A 49 35.03 16.80 -9.95
C SER A 49 33.99 16.37 -11.00
N GLY A 50 33.17 17.32 -11.44
CA GLY A 50 32.12 17.11 -12.44
C GLY A 50 31.45 18.44 -12.81
N PHE A 51 30.67 18.40 -13.89
CA PHE A 51 30.03 19.57 -14.46
C PHE A 51 28.75 19.21 -15.23
N ILE A 52 27.94 20.24 -15.51
CA ILE A 52 26.83 20.19 -16.47
C ILE A 52 27.24 20.94 -17.73
N GLY A 53 27.17 20.27 -18.87
CA GLY A 53 27.40 20.85 -20.20
C GLY A 53 26.08 21.01 -20.97
N ASP A 54 25.78 22.22 -21.44
CA ASP A 54 24.65 22.50 -22.32
C ASP A 54 25.15 22.69 -23.76
N VAL A 55 24.45 22.11 -24.73
CA VAL A 55 24.82 22.14 -26.14
C VAL A 55 23.63 22.56 -27.01
N THR A 56 23.78 23.69 -27.71
CA THR A 56 22.91 24.05 -28.84
C THR A 56 23.62 23.67 -30.13
N LEU A 57 23.02 22.75 -30.88
CA LEU A 57 23.41 22.42 -32.24
C LEU A 57 22.50 23.17 -33.22
N LYS A 58 23.09 23.89 -34.17
CA LYS A 58 22.41 24.56 -35.27
C LYS A 58 22.86 23.97 -36.60
N ASN A 59 21.91 23.54 -37.43
CA ASN A 59 22.20 23.04 -38.78
C ASN A 59 22.39 24.23 -39.73
N THR A 60 23.60 24.42 -40.27
CA THR A 60 23.89 25.47 -41.27
C THR A 60 23.96 24.92 -42.70
N GLY A 61 23.87 23.60 -42.87
CA GLY A 61 23.80 22.91 -44.16
C GLY A 61 22.36 22.62 -44.61
N SER A 62 22.23 21.64 -45.50
CA SER A 62 20.93 21.08 -45.91
C SER A 62 20.19 20.46 -44.72
N ALA A 63 18.85 20.52 -44.74
CA ALA A 63 18.01 19.86 -43.74
C ALA A 63 18.38 18.38 -43.55
N VAL A 64 18.40 17.91 -42.30
CA VAL A 64 18.70 16.52 -41.93
C VAL A 64 17.52 15.91 -41.18
N SER A 65 17.16 14.66 -41.51
CA SER A 65 16.06 13.91 -40.86
C SER A 65 16.49 13.15 -39.60
N SER A 66 17.81 13.02 -39.40
CA SER A 66 18.46 12.50 -38.18
C SER A 66 19.81 13.19 -38.02
N TRP A 67 20.28 13.30 -36.77
CA TRP A 67 21.55 13.94 -36.44
C TRP A 67 22.35 13.12 -35.44
N THR A 68 23.67 13.29 -35.53
CA THR A 68 24.65 12.75 -34.60
C THR A 68 25.78 13.77 -34.47
N LEU A 69 25.96 14.32 -33.28
CA LEU A 69 27.03 15.27 -32.96
C LEU A 69 28.18 14.54 -32.25
N GLY A 70 29.37 14.55 -32.86
CA GLY A 70 30.58 13.95 -32.29
C GLY A 70 31.62 14.98 -31.87
N TRP A 71 32.34 14.74 -30.78
CA TRP A 71 33.51 15.51 -30.34
C TRP A 71 34.47 14.65 -29.53
N SER A 72 35.64 15.20 -29.19
CA SER A 72 36.57 14.59 -28.24
C SER A 72 36.79 15.54 -27.06
N PHE A 73 36.75 15.03 -25.84
CA PHE A 73 37.22 15.76 -24.66
C PHE A 73 38.75 15.85 -24.63
N ALA A 74 39.27 16.88 -23.95
CA ALA A 74 40.71 17.13 -23.85
C ALA A 74 41.37 16.52 -22.60
N GLY A 75 40.60 15.96 -21.68
CA GLY A 75 41.05 15.27 -20.47
C GLY A 75 40.30 13.94 -20.25
N ASN A 76 40.04 13.59 -18.99
CA ASN A 76 39.34 12.36 -18.61
C ASN A 76 37.84 12.56 -18.35
N GLN A 77 37.21 13.57 -18.95
CA GLN A 77 35.77 13.82 -18.85
C GLN A 77 34.96 12.59 -19.29
N ASN A 78 34.03 12.14 -18.46
CA ASN A 78 33.15 11.00 -18.75
C ASN A 78 31.68 11.35 -18.46
N ILE A 79 30.82 11.24 -19.47
CA ILE A 79 29.39 11.56 -19.39
C ILE A 79 28.67 10.46 -18.62
N SER A 80 28.06 10.82 -17.50
CA SER A 80 27.28 9.93 -16.64
C SER A 80 25.78 9.97 -16.93
N ASN A 81 25.28 11.06 -17.54
CA ASN A 81 23.88 11.21 -17.93
C ASN A 81 23.73 12.25 -19.06
N LEU A 82 22.78 12.09 -19.98
CA LEU A 82 22.50 13.03 -21.08
C LEU A 82 20.99 13.09 -21.37
N TRP A 83 20.47 14.30 -21.60
CA TRP A 83 19.08 14.56 -21.99
C TRP A 83 19.01 15.31 -23.32
N GLY A 84 17.97 15.05 -24.13
CA GLY A 84 17.82 15.64 -25.47
C GLY A 84 18.57 14.90 -26.59
N GLY A 85 19.24 13.79 -26.28
CA GLY A 85 19.90 12.90 -27.25
C GLY A 85 20.14 11.52 -26.65
N VAL A 86 20.87 10.66 -27.36
CA VAL A 86 21.38 9.36 -26.88
C VAL A 86 22.90 9.36 -27.00
N VAL A 87 23.60 9.09 -25.90
CA VAL A 87 25.07 9.18 -25.84
C VAL A 87 25.75 7.83 -26.05
N ALA A 88 26.85 7.84 -26.81
CA ALA A 88 27.85 6.78 -26.86
C ALA A 88 29.23 7.41 -26.67
N GLN A 89 29.95 7.02 -25.62
CA GLN A 89 31.30 7.50 -25.32
C GLN A 89 32.31 6.35 -25.25
N ASN A 90 33.48 6.52 -25.84
CA ASN A 90 34.60 5.58 -25.75
C ASN A 90 35.90 6.36 -25.49
N GLY A 91 36.46 6.19 -24.28
CA GLY A 91 37.55 7.05 -23.79
C GLY A 91 37.12 8.52 -23.82
N ALA A 92 37.94 9.39 -24.40
CA ALA A 92 37.62 10.80 -24.56
C ALA A 92 36.64 11.12 -25.72
N ASN A 93 36.32 10.15 -26.60
CA ASN A 93 35.51 10.39 -27.80
C ASN A 93 34.02 10.21 -27.49
N VAL A 94 33.22 11.23 -27.79
CA VAL A 94 31.76 11.25 -27.58
C VAL A 94 31.05 11.32 -28.92
N SER A 95 29.91 10.62 -29.01
CA SER A 95 28.92 10.74 -30.05
C SER A 95 27.54 10.86 -29.41
N VAL A 96 26.72 11.82 -29.83
CA VAL A 96 25.34 12.02 -29.34
C VAL A 96 24.40 12.03 -30.54
N SER A 97 23.49 11.05 -30.62
CA SER A 97 22.46 10.99 -31.65
C SER A 97 21.11 11.54 -31.16
N ASN A 98 20.18 11.78 -32.08
CA ASN A 98 18.85 12.30 -31.75
C ASN A 98 18.03 11.35 -30.85
N ALA A 99 17.25 11.92 -29.93
CA ALA A 99 16.40 11.20 -28.98
C ALA A 99 15.10 10.64 -29.61
N GLY A 100 15.15 10.21 -30.87
CA GLY A 100 13.98 9.87 -31.68
C GLY A 100 13.20 11.12 -32.12
N TRP A 101 12.50 11.78 -31.19
CA TRP A 101 11.54 12.86 -31.45
C TRP A 101 12.16 14.14 -32.06
N ASN A 102 13.45 14.43 -31.82
CA ASN A 102 14.13 15.62 -32.33
C ASN A 102 15.06 15.36 -33.52
N GLY A 103 14.86 14.28 -34.29
CA GLY A 103 15.75 13.92 -35.41
C GLY A 103 15.80 14.92 -36.56
N ASN A 104 14.68 15.60 -36.85
CA ASN A 104 14.56 16.45 -38.03
C ASN A 104 15.00 17.91 -37.75
N ILE A 105 16.18 18.31 -38.25
CA ILE A 105 16.69 19.68 -38.18
C ILE A 105 16.71 20.30 -39.59
N GLY A 106 15.79 21.22 -39.85
CA GLY A 106 15.78 22.04 -41.07
C GLY A 106 17.02 22.94 -41.18
N THR A 107 17.32 23.43 -42.39
CA THR A 107 18.37 24.43 -42.60
C THR A 107 18.10 25.69 -41.77
N GLY A 108 19.07 26.11 -40.96
CA GLY A 108 18.95 27.19 -39.98
C GLY A 108 18.28 26.80 -38.65
N GLY A 109 17.72 25.59 -38.55
CA GLY A 109 17.07 25.08 -37.34
C GLY A 109 18.06 24.67 -36.25
N THR A 110 17.57 24.63 -35.01
CA THR A 110 18.33 24.30 -33.81
C THR A 110 17.74 23.12 -33.04
N VAL A 111 18.60 22.38 -32.34
CA VAL A 111 18.23 21.46 -31.26
C VAL A 111 19.11 21.74 -30.05
N ASN A 112 18.53 21.60 -28.86
CA ASN A 112 19.24 21.73 -27.59
C ASN A 112 19.26 20.37 -26.89
N PHE A 113 20.42 20.01 -26.35
CA PHE A 113 20.61 18.86 -25.49
C PHE A 113 21.62 19.24 -24.39
N GLY A 114 21.65 18.50 -23.28
CA GLY A 114 22.56 18.77 -22.18
C GLY A 114 22.96 17.50 -21.45
N PHE A 115 24.05 17.54 -20.69
CA PHE A 115 24.60 16.37 -20.03
C PHE A 115 25.34 16.68 -18.75
N GLN A 116 25.49 15.66 -17.91
CA GLN A 116 26.34 15.67 -16.73
C GLN A 116 27.56 14.78 -16.98
N ALA A 117 28.75 15.26 -16.62
CA ALA A 117 30.00 14.51 -16.76
C ALA A 117 30.92 14.69 -15.55
N GLY A 118 31.60 13.62 -15.14
CA GLY A 118 32.67 13.64 -14.14
C GLY A 118 34.04 13.83 -14.78
N TYR A 119 35.02 14.39 -14.04
CA TYR A 119 36.41 14.54 -14.49
C TYR A 119 37.37 14.70 -13.30
N SER A 120 38.68 14.75 -13.56
CA SER A 120 39.68 15.16 -12.55
C SER A 120 40.78 16.03 -13.18
N GLY A 121 41.17 17.12 -12.51
CA GLY A 121 42.23 18.01 -13.00
C GLY A 121 41.65 19.23 -13.72
N ALA A 122 41.84 19.34 -15.04
CA ALA A 122 41.46 20.53 -15.82
C ALA A 122 40.26 20.28 -16.75
N ASN A 123 39.20 21.07 -16.61
CA ASN A 123 37.99 20.94 -17.42
C ASN A 123 38.02 21.77 -18.72
N ALA A 124 38.89 21.40 -19.66
CA ALA A 124 38.97 22.09 -20.95
C ALA A 124 37.79 21.77 -21.87
N LYS A 125 37.03 22.80 -22.28
CA LYS A 125 35.91 22.69 -23.23
C LYS A 125 36.38 22.12 -24.60
N PRO A 126 35.58 21.26 -25.28
CA PRO A 126 35.88 20.83 -26.64
C PRO A 126 35.87 22.01 -27.63
N THR A 127 36.78 22.00 -28.60
CA THR A 127 36.93 23.06 -29.62
C THR A 127 36.59 22.61 -31.04
N VAL A 128 36.33 21.31 -31.25
CA VAL A 128 36.02 20.71 -32.55
C VAL A 128 34.83 19.78 -32.39
N PHE A 129 33.82 19.96 -33.24
CA PHE A 129 32.60 19.15 -33.30
C PHE A 129 32.36 18.66 -34.74
N THR A 130 31.68 17.53 -34.91
CA THR A 130 31.26 17.01 -36.22
C THR A 130 29.77 16.66 -36.21
N LEU A 131 29.00 17.13 -37.19
CA LEU A 131 27.61 16.70 -37.43
C LEU A 131 27.61 15.63 -38.53
N ASN A 132 27.08 14.45 -38.22
CA ASN A 132 27.00 13.31 -39.14
C ASN A 132 28.36 12.98 -39.79
N GLY A 133 29.46 13.15 -39.04
CA GLY A 133 30.84 12.95 -39.48
C GLY A 133 31.50 14.13 -40.20
N VAL A 134 30.77 15.23 -40.45
CA VAL A 134 31.29 16.45 -41.11
C VAL A 134 31.56 17.55 -40.09
N THR A 135 32.78 18.09 -40.06
CA THR A 135 33.23 19.08 -39.08
C THR A 135 32.43 20.39 -39.12
N CYS A 136 31.92 20.80 -37.97
CA CYS A 136 31.31 22.12 -37.75
C CYS A 136 32.38 23.21 -37.91
N GLY A 137 32.02 24.36 -38.48
CA GLY A 137 32.98 25.41 -38.80
C GLY A 137 32.45 26.81 -38.48
N GLY A 138 32.97 27.39 -37.41
CA GLY A 138 32.56 28.71 -36.93
C GLY A 138 32.72 28.82 -35.42
N THR A 139 33.75 29.54 -34.99
CA THR A 139 34.09 30.00 -33.63
C THR A 139 33.09 29.68 -32.49
N VAL A 140 33.50 28.84 -31.53
CA VAL A 140 32.79 28.69 -30.25
C VAL A 140 32.93 30.00 -29.46
N VAL A 141 31.81 30.67 -29.17
CA VAL A 141 31.79 31.96 -28.43
C VAL A 141 31.55 31.72 -26.93
N PRO A 142 32.48 32.09 -26.03
CA PRO A 142 32.25 32.05 -24.58
C PRO A 142 31.56 33.32 -24.09
N THR A 143 30.50 33.19 -23.30
CA THR A 143 29.85 34.31 -22.59
C THR A 143 30.16 34.24 -21.09
N THR A 144 30.36 35.41 -20.45
CA THR A 144 30.81 35.53 -19.05
C THR A 144 29.81 36.32 -18.20
N PRO A 145 29.40 35.82 -17.01
CA PRO A 145 28.71 36.63 -16.00
C PRO A 145 29.62 37.73 -15.40
N PRO A 146 29.06 38.86 -14.93
CA PRO A 146 29.85 39.97 -14.38
C PRO A 146 30.32 39.70 -12.94
N THR A 147 31.56 40.10 -12.65
CA THR A 147 32.22 39.99 -11.33
C THR A 147 31.91 41.19 -10.43
N ASN A 148 31.93 41.00 -9.10
CA ASN A 148 32.19 42.11 -8.18
C ASN A 148 33.03 41.71 -6.95
N THR A 149 34.35 41.84 -7.12
CA THR A 149 35.34 42.33 -6.14
C THR A 149 35.48 41.69 -4.75
N THR A 150 36.53 40.89 -4.56
CA THR A 150 37.22 40.65 -3.27
C THR A 150 38.33 41.67 -3.02
N VAL A 151 38.62 42.04 -1.77
CA VAL A 151 39.89 42.67 -1.35
C VAL A 151 40.37 42.05 -0.02
N PRO A 152 41.67 41.74 0.20
CA PRO A 152 42.12 40.85 1.29
C PRO A 152 43.09 41.49 2.31
N THR A 153 43.55 40.73 3.33
CA THR A 153 44.87 40.95 3.99
C THR A 153 45.34 39.76 4.86
N THR A 154 46.67 39.53 4.88
CA THR A 154 47.46 38.64 5.78
C THR A 154 48.94 39.11 5.74
N PRO A 155 49.92 38.57 6.52
CA PRO A 155 49.94 37.91 7.83
C PRO A 155 50.69 38.78 8.90
N PRO A 156 51.08 38.28 10.12
CA PRO A 156 52.44 37.70 10.29
C PRO A 156 52.70 36.68 11.45
N THR A 157 53.50 35.65 11.13
CA THR A 157 54.78 35.26 11.80
C THR A 157 54.91 34.88 13.30
N ASN A 158 55.19 33.57 13.52
CA ASN A 158 56.11 32.88 14.46
C ASN A 158 56.01 32.88 16.02
N THR A 159 56.31 31.69 16.53
CA THR A 159 56.56 31.19 17.91
C THR A 159 57.80 31.80 18.60
N PRO A 160 57.96 31.70 19.95
CA PRO A 160 58.70 30.56 20.51
C PRO A 160 58.31 30.02 21.93
N VAL A 161 58.45 28.69 22.10
CA VAL A 161 58.95 27.92 23.27
C VAL A 161 58.32 28.08 24.68
N PRO A 162 57.82 26.99 25.32
CA PRO A 162 57.52 26.90 26.76
C PRO A 162 58.74 26.41 27.60
N SER A 163 58.71 26.56 28.93
CA SER A 163 59.79 26.09 29.82
C SER A 163 59.32 25.55 31.18
N ALA A 164 59.72 24.30 31.49
CA ALA A 164 60.06 23.66 32.78
C ALA A 164 59.16 23.88 34.04
N THR A 165 58.90 22.91 34.95
CA THR A 165 59.29 21.49 35.13
C THR A 165 58.21 20.82 36.03
N THR A 166 57.88 19.53 35.92
CA THR A 166 58.54 18.39 36.62
C THR A 166 57.94 17.02 36.19
N ARG A 167 58.61 15.91 36.54
CA ARG A 167 58.24 14.48 36.32
C ARG A 167 58.21 13.77 37.71
N PRO A 168 57.70 12.52 37.88
CA PRO A 168 56.96 11.60 36.98
C PRO A 168 55.60 11.16 37.61
N THR A 169 54.79 10.16 37.20
CA THR A 169 54.86 8.93 36.33
C THR A 169 53.38 8.52 36.00
N ASN A 170 52.94 7.51 35.23
CA ASN A 170 53.51 6.44 34.37
C ASN A 170 52.42 5.90 33.39
N THR A 171 52.80 5.27 32.27
CA THR A 171 52.00 4.27 31.45
C THR A 171 50.59 4.67 30.92
N THR A 172 50.04 4.26 29.77
CA THR A 172 50.39 3.39 28.60
C THR A 172 49.59 3.94 27.37
N VAL A 173 49.76 3.62 26.09
CA VAL A 173 49.57 2.35 25.32
C VAL A 173 50.14 2.57 23.88
N PRO A 174 50.66 1.56 23.15
CA PRO A 174 51.23 1.70 21.78
C PRO A 174 50.29 1.31 20.62
N THR A 175 50.73 1.53 19.36
CA THR A 175 49.96 1.29 18.12
C THR A 175 50.55 0.22 17.17
N THR A 176 49.74 -0.82 16.90
CA THR A 176 49.64 -1.60 15.62
C THR A 176 50.91 -2.39 15.13
N PRO A 177 50.97 -2.98 13.90
CA PRO A 177 50.95 -4.46 13.69
C PRO A 177 52.20 -4.98 12.88
N PRO A 178 52.28 -6.17 12.19
CA PRO A 178 51.31 -7.28 11.97
C PRO A 178 51.90 -8.74 11.99
N THR A 179 51.12 -9.70 11.45
CA THR A 179 51.49 -11.01 10.81
C THR A 179 51.97 -12.24 11.62
N SER A 180 51.14 -13.31 11.64
CA SER A 180 51.33 -14.61 10.90
C SER A 180 51.03 -15.95 11.64
N THR A 181 50.27 -16.81 10.92
CA THR A 181 50.23 -18.30 10.91
C THR A 181 49.55 -19.18 11.99
N THR A 182 48.80 -20.17 11.46
CA THR A 182 48.35 -21.49 12.01
C THR A 182 47.37 -21.56 13.20
N GLY A 183 46.23 -22.25 12.99
CA GLY A 183 45.31 -22.79 14.02
C GLY A 183 45.45 -24.32 14.15
N PRO A 184 44.39 -25.12 14.49
CA PRO A 184 42.97 -24.79 14.66
C PRO A 184 42.30 -25.40 15.94
N THR A 185 40.95 -25.40 15.99
CA THR A 185 40.02 -26.25 16.79
C THR A 185 39.81 -26.05 18.31
N ASN A 186 38.51 -25.95 18.69
CA ASN A 186 37.81 -26.42 19.92
C ASN A 186 38.04 -25.76 21.31
N VAL A 187 37.05 -24.95 21.76
CA VAL A 187 36.01 -25.27 22.81
C VAL A 187 36.46 -26.15 24.02
N PRO A 188 36.12 -25.89 25.33
CA PRO A 188 35.05 -25.03 25.93
C PRO A 188 35.36 -24.24 27.27
N THR A 189 34.31 -23.59 27.83
CA THR A 189 33.92 -23.45 29.28
C THR A 189 34.55 -22.45 30.30
N ASN A 190 33.63 -21.69 30.93
CA ASN A 190 33.41 -21.44 32.39
C ASN A 190 33.96 -20.22 33.18
N THR A 191 33.12 -19.83 34.15
CA THR A 191 33.08 -18.68 35.10
C THR A 191 33.98 -18.85 36.35
N PRO A 192 34.23 -17.80 37.19
CA PRO A 192 33.34 -17.51 38.35
C PRO A 192 33.24 -16.03 38.83
N VAL A 193 32.54 -15.81 39.95
CA VAL A 193 32.19 -14.56 40.69
C VAL A 193 32.54 -14.72 42.22
N PRO A 194 32.36 -13.79 43.21
CA PRO A 194 31.41 -12.64 43.34
C PRO A 194 31.90 -11.37 44.14
N SER A 195 30.95 -10.48 44.52
CA SER A 195 30.91 -9.59 45.73
C SER A 195 31.79 -8.31 45.80
N ALA A 196 31.46 -7.21 46.53
CA ALA A 196 30.25 -6.63 47.19
C ALA A 196 30.60 -5.17 47.68
N THR A 197 29.81 -4.29 48.35
CA THR A 197 28.45 -4.28 48.98
C THR A 197 27.72 -2.91 48.70
N THR A 198 27.01 -2.09 49.52
CA THR A 198 26.79 -1.91 51.00
C THR A 198 25.42 -1.20 51.34
N ARG A 199 25.36 -0.22 52.28
CA ARG A 199 24.19 0.56 52.85
C ARG A 199 24.76 1.87 53.52
N PRO A 200 24.05 2.87 54.13
CA PRO A 200 22.61 2.96 54.53
C PRO A 200 21.84 4.35 54.55
N THR A 201 20.50 4.28 54.51
CA THR A 201 19.43 5.04 55.26
C THR A 201 19.38 6.58 55.46
N ASN A 202 18.17 7.17 55.26
CA ASN A 202 17.40 7.86 56.33
C ASN A 202 15.87 8.02 56.00
N THR A 203 15.05 8.63 56.88
CA THR A 203 13.65 8.17 57.10
C THR A 203 12.56 9.27 57.33
N THR A 204 11.35 9.08 56.76
CA THR A 204 9.97 9.57 57.16
C THR A 204 9.63 11.05 57.47
N VAL A 205 8.47 11.53 56.95
CA VAL A 205 7.21 11.90 57.69
C VAL A 205 6.14 12.51 56.71
N PRO A 206 4.80 12.33 56.90
CA PRO A 206 3.77 12.77 55.93
C PRO A 206 2.73 13.81 56.43
N THR A 207 2.05 14.52 55.52
CA THR A 207 0.78 15.26 55.77
C THR A 207 -0.13 15.39 54.53
N THR A 208 -1.45 15.32 54.73
CA THR A 208 -2.53 15.76 53.79
C THR A 208 -3.46 16.73 54.53
N PRO A 209 -4.05 17.73 53.86
CA PRO A 209 -5.53 17.87 53.81
C PRO A 209 -6.03 18.55 52.49
N PRO A 210 -7.27 19.08 52.33
CA PRO A 210 -8.42 18.24 51.97
C PRO A 210 -9.33 18.81 50.84
N THR A 211 -10.38 18.02 50.55
CA THR A 211 -11.56 18.24 49.67
C THR A 211 -12.17 19.65 49.57
N SER A 212 -12.78 19.95 48.42
CA SER A 212 -14.10 20.61 48.33
C SER A 212 -14.95 19.99 47.21
N THR A 213 -16.28 20.05 47.34
CA THR A 213 -17.24 19.30 46.50
C THR A 213 -18.30 20.20 45.88
N THR A 214 -18.59 20.00 44.58
CA THR A 214 -19.87 20.38 43.97
C THR A 214 -20.33 19.35 42.94
N GLY A 215 -21.64 19.21 42.84
CA GLY A 215 -22.38 18.50 41.80
C GLY A 215 -23.88 18.76 42.06
N PRO A 216 -24.81 18.05 41.40
CA PRO A 216 -24.70 17.40 40.10
C PRO A 216 -25.62 18.10 39.06
N THR A 217 -25.19 18.17 37.79
CA THR A 217 -26.06 18.63 36.69
C THR A 217 -26.14 17.57 35.60
N ASN A 218 -27.32 16.98 35.44
CA ASN A 218 -27.60 16.06 34.34
C ASN A 218 -27.55 16.83 33.00
N THR A 219 -26.66 16.44 32.11
CA THR A 219 -26.66 16.85 30.70
C THR A 219 -26.53 15.58 29.85
N PRO A 220 -27.38 15.36 28.83
CA PRO A 220 -27.27 14.20 27.95
C PRO A 220 -25.94 14.13 27.17
N ALA A 221 -25.67 12.96 26.58
CA ALA A 221 -24.39 12.64 25.95
C ALA A 221 -23.95 13.64 24.85
N PRO A 222 -22.64 13.94 24.74
CA PRO A 222 -22.10 14.71 23.63
C PRO A 222 -22.17 13.90 22.33
N THR A 223 -22.90 14.44 21.36
CA THR A 223 -22.96 13.94 19.98
C THR A 223 -21.60 14.01 19.28
N THR A 224 -21.40 13.16 18.28
CA THR A 224 -20.37 13.36 17.24
C THR A 224 -20.42 14.80 16.71
N VAL A 225 -19.27 15.50 16.68
CA VAL A 225 -19.18 16.87 16.15
C VAL A 225 -19.41 16.83 14.62
N PRO A 226 -20.48 17.46 14.08
CA PRO A 226 -20.67 17.56 12.64
C PRO A 226 -19.64 18.52 12.02
N GLY A 227 -19.21 18.27 10.80
CA GLY A 227 -18.35 19.20 10.04
C GLY A 227 -16.86 19.25 10.45
N VAL A 228 -16.26 18.12 10.85
CA VAL A 228 -14.79 17.96 10.84
C VAL A 228 -14.38 17.14 9.62
N HIS A 229 -13.43 17.67 8.85
CA HIS A 229 -12.88 16.99 7.68
C HIS A 229 -11.91 15.89 8.13
N VAL A 230 -12.18 14.63 7.77
CA VAL A 230 -11.36 13.47 8.18
C VAL A 230 -10.35 13.07 7.11
N ALA A 231 -9.32 12.29 7.47
CA ALA A 231 -8.31 11.84 6.51
C ALA A 231 -8.84 10.82 5.48
N ASN A 232 -9.90 10.08 5.81
CA ASN A 232 -10.56 9.12 4.92
C ASN A 232 -12.07 9.12 5.24
N PRO A 233 -12.96 9.39 4.27
CA PRO A 233 -14.39 9.53 4.51
C PRO A 233 -15.15 8.19 4.61
N PHE A 234 -14.54 7.07 4.22
CA PHE A 234 -15.17 5.75 4.26
C PHE A 234 -14.94 5.04 5.61
N VAL A 235 -13.82 5.28 6.28
CA VAL A 235 -13.48 4.66 7.57
C VAL A 235 -14.50 5.06 8.65
N GLY A 236 -15.20 4.07 9.20
CA GLY A 236 -16.25 4.28 10.21
C GLY A 236 -17.54 4.89 9.65
N ALA A 237 -17.81 4.75 8.35
CA ALA A 237 -19.08 5.15 7.73
C ALA A 237 -19.73 3.97 6.97
N GLN A 238 -21.06 3.93 6.94
CA GLN A 238 -21.82 3.09 6.02
C GLN A 238 -21.91 3.78 4.65
N GLY A 239 -21.78 3.02 3.56
CA GLY A 239 -22.08 3.54 2.23
C GLY A 239 -23.58 3.79 2.05
N TYR A 240 -23.94 4.85 1.32
CA TYR A 240 -25.32 5.14 0.93
C TYR A 240 -25.89 4.07 -0.01
N ILE A 241 -27.06 3.53 0.33
CA ILE A 241 -27.78 2.56 -0.52
C ILE A 241 -28.75 3.31 -1.42
N ASN A 242 -28.45 3.37 -2.73
CA ASN A 242 -29.36 3.95 -3.72
C ASN A 242 -30.61 3.07 -3.88
N SER A 243 -31.75 3.56 -3.39
CA SER A 243 -33.05 2.87 -3.42
C SER A 243 -33.58 2.60 -4.82
N GLU A 244 -33.25 3.44 -5.82
CA GLU A 244 -33.71 3.24 -7.20
C GLU A 244 -32.92 2.12 -7.89
N TYR A 245 -31.60 2.09 -7.68
CA TYR A 245 -30.74 0.98 -8.10
C TYR A 245 -31.19 -0.33 -7.41
N ALA A 246 -31.39 -0.30 -6.10
CA ALA A 246 -31.88 -1.45 -5.34
C ALA A 246 -33.26 -1.95 -5.84
N ALA A 247 -34.15 -1.05 -6.28
CA ALA A 247 -35.44 -1.42 -6.88
C ALA A 247 -35.27 -2.08 -8.25
N ARG A 248 -34.42 -1.55 -9.15
CA ARG A 248 -34.09 -2.16 -10.45
C ARG A 248 -33.53 -3.57 -10.27
N VAL A 249 -32.56 -3.73 -9.37
CA VAL A 249 -31.97 -5.03 -9.01
C VAL A 249 -33.00 -6.00 -8.45
N ASN A 250 -33.91 -5.54 -7.56
CA ASN A 250 -34.96 -6.40 -7.00
C ASN A 250 -36.01 -6.82 -8.04
N ALA A 251 -36.34 -5.97 -9.02
CA ALA A 251 -37.22 -6.31 -10.12
C ALA A 251 -36.60 -7.40 -11.01
N GLU A 252 -35.32 -7.26 -11.36
CA GLU A 252 -34.58 -8.26 -12.13
C GLU A 252 -34.43 -9.59 -11.37
N ALA A 253 -34.14 -9.52 -10.06
CA ALA A 253 -34.10 -10.68 -9.17
C ALA A 253 -35.42 -11.44 -9.12
N ASN A 254 -36.55 -10.71 -9.14
CA ASN A 254 -37.89 -11.29 -9.18
C ASN A 254 -38.23 -11.92 -10.54
N ALA A 255 -37.81 -11.28 -11.65
CA ALA A 255 -38.03 -11.78 -13.00
C ALA A 255 -37.16 -13.01 -13.33
N THR A 256 -35.90 -13.02 -12.87
CA THR A 256 -34.94 -14.12 -13.08
C THR A 256 -35.23 -15.32 -12.19
N GLY A 257 -35.52 -15.10 -10.89
CA GLY A 257 -35.79 -16.16 -9.93
C GLY A 257 -34.65 -17.16 -9.69
N GLY A 258 -34.95 -18.21 -8.93
CA GLY A 258 -33.98 -19.27 -8.58
C GLY A 258 -32.71 -18.75 -7.89
N THR A 259 -31.62 -19.52 -7.97
CA THR A 259 -30.33 -19.17 -7.34
C THR A 259 -29.79 -17.82 -7.83
N LEU A 260 -29.89 -17.56 -9.14
CA LEU A 260 -29.39 -16.32 -9.72
C LEU A 260 -30.20 -15.10 -9.25
N GLY A 261 -31.53 -15.22 -9.15
CA GLY A 261 -32.39 -14.20 -8.55
C GLY A 261 -32.04 -13.93 -7.08
N SER A 262 -31.74 -14.96 -6.28
CA SER A 262 -31.29 -14.78 -4.89
C SER A 262 -29.91 -14.11 -4.78
N GLN A 263 -29.01 -14.34 -5.74
CA GLN A 263 -27.72 -13.64 -5.83
C GLN A 263 -27.91 -12.19 -6.28
N MET A 264 -28.71 -11.94 -7.32
CA MET A 264 -29.10 -10.59 -7.74
C MET A 264 -29.68 -9.80 -6.57
N ARG A 265 -30.58 -10.39 -5.76
CA ARG A 265 -31.15 -9.73 -4.58
C ARG A 265 -30.11 -9.29 -3.55
N GLN A 266 -29.01 -10.04 -3.39
CA GLN A 266 -27.91 -9.65 -2.52
C GLN A 266 -27.18 -8.40 -3.05
N VAL A 267 -27.10 -8.20 -4.38
CA VAL A 267 -26.46 -7.01 -4.98
C VAL A 267 -27.16 -5.71 -4.59
N ALA A 268 -28.49 -5.74 -4.38
CA ALA A 268 -29.28 -4.59 -3.95
C ALA A 268 -28.92 -4.05 -2.53
N SER A 269 -28.06 -4.75 -1.78
CA SER A 269 -27.63 -4.34 -0.44
C SER A 269 -26.29 -3.60 -0.39
N TYR A 270 -25.60 -3.44 -1.53
CA TYR A 270 -24.32 -2.73 -1.59
C TYR A 270 -24.49 -1.28 -2.07
N PRO A 271 -23.65 -0.35 -1.58
CA PRO A 271 -23.70 1.05 -1.99
C PRO A 271 -23.18 1.24 -3.41
N THR A 272 -23.77 2.18 -4.14
CA THR A 272 -23.37 2.59 -5.49
C THR A 272 -23.40 4.10 -5.60
N ALA A 273 -22.49 4.69 -6.39
CA ALA A 273 -22.46 6.14 -6.56
C ALA A 273 -23.67 6.66 -7.35
N VAL A 274 -24.10 7.88 -7.05
CA VAL A 274 -25.15 8.62 -7.77
C VAL A 274 -24.50 9.42 -8.89
N TRP A 275 -24.86 9.16 -10.14
CA TRP A 275 -24.31 9.87 -11.29
C TRP A 275 -25.13 11.14 -11.60
N LEU A 276 -24.44 12.27 -11.70
CA LEU A 276 -25.03 13.53 -12.15
C LEU A 276 -24.63 13.77 -13.62
N ASP A 277 -25.06 12.90 -14.53
CA ASP A 277 -24.54 12.79 -15.90
C ASP A 277 -24.99 13.90 -16.88
N ARG A 278 -25.68 14.92 -16.35
CA ARG A 278 -26.27 16.10 -17.05
C ARG A 278 -26.91 17.05 -16.02
N ILE A 279 -27.24 18.29 -16.41
CA ILE A 279 -27.90 19.29 -15.55
C ILE A 279 -29.23 18.76 -14.98
N ALA A 280 -30.01 18.05 -15.80
CA ALA A 280 -31.30 17.49 -15.39
C ALA A 280 -31.21 16.52 -14.19
N ALA A 281 -30.08 15.81 -14.01
CA ALA A 281 -29.90 14.86 -12.91
C ALA A 281 -29.82 15.54 -11.53
N ILE A 282 -29.49 16.84 -11.47
CA ILE A 282 -29.43 17.60 -10.21
C ILE A 282 -30.84 17.74 -9.60
N ALA A 283 -31.83 18.05 -10.44
CA ALA A 283 -33.24 18.17 -10.04
C ALA A 283 -33.96 16.81 -9.98
N GLY A 284 -33.56 15.87 -10.83
CA GLY A 284 -34.25 14.59 -11.02
C GLY A 284 -35.43 14.70 -11.98
N SER A 285 -36.26 13.66 -12.00
CA SER A 285 -37.45 13.53 -12.86
C SER A 285 -38.57 12.77 -12.16
N SER A 286 -39.66 12.47 -12.85
CA SER A 286 -40.68 11.51 -12.37
C SER A 286 -40.21 10.05 -12.35
N GLU A 287 -39.05 9.74 -12.94
CA GLU A 287 -38.50 8.38 -13.08
C GLU A 287 -37.13 8.20 -12.38
N SER A 288 -36.59 9.26 -11.76
CA SER A 288 -35.27 9.28 -11.14
C SER A 288 -35.13 10.36 -10.08
N MET A 289 -34.56 10.02 -8.92
CA MET A 289 -34.28 10.95 -7.83
C MET A 289 -33.24 12.02 -8.24
N GLY A 290 -33.45 13.26 -7.79
CA GLY A 290 -32.45 14.33 -7.89
C GLY A 290 -31.45 14.28 -6.74
N LEU A 291 -30.34 15.02 -6.86
CA LEU A 291 -29.27 15.08 -5.85
C LEU A 291 -29.80 15.35 -4.43
N ARG A 292 -30.70 16.33 -4.27
CA ARG A 292 -31.29 16.67 -2.96
C ARG A 292 -32.09 15.51 -2.37
N ALA A 293 -32.80 14.74 -3.20
CA ALA A 293 -33.56 13.57 -2.75
C ALA A 293 -32.64 12.41 -2.32
N HIS A 294 -31.52 12.19 -3.02
CA HIS A 294 -30.51 11.20 -2.59
C HIS A 294 -29.85 11.60 -1.27
N LEU A 295 -29.52 12.87 -1.07
CA LEU A 295 -28.96 13.38 0.20
C LEU A 295 -29.99 13.31 1.34
N ASP A 296 -31.27 13.60 1.09
CA ASP A 296 -32.34 13.42 2.08
C ASP A 296 -32.56 11.93 2.42
N ALA A 297 -32.48 11.02 1.44
CA ALA A 297 -32.50 9.58 1.69
C ALA A 297 -31.26 9.09 2.47
N ALA A 298 -30.08 9.66 2.23
CA ALA A 298 -28.87 9.38 3.02
C ALA A 298 -28.99 9.87 4.47
N LEU A 299 -29.64 11.03 4.71
CA LEU A 299 -29.98 11.47 6.07
C LEU A 299 -30.95 10.48 6.76
N VAL A 300 -31.96 9.96 6.04
CA VAL A 300 -32.87 8.94 6.59
C VAL A 300 -32.13 7.64 6.90
N GLN A 301 -31.21 7.19 6.03
CA GLN A 301 -30.36 6.02 6.31
C GLN A 301 -29.49 6.24 7.57
N GLN A 302 -28.87 7.42 7.70
CA GLN A 302 -28.06 7.79 8.87
C GLN A 302 -28.90 7.83 10.16
N GLN A 303 -30.07 8.46 10.12
CA GLN A 303 -31.00 8.52 11.27
C GLN A 303 -31.54 7.14 11.67
N THR A 304 -31.82 6.27 10.69
CA THR A 304 -32.38 4.93 10.94
C THR A 304 -31.32 3.94 11.45
N SER A 305 -30.08 4.04 10.96
CA SER A 305 -28.97 3.17 11.37
C SER A 305 -28.26 3.63 12.65
N GLY A 306 -28.35 4.93 12.99
CA GLY A 306 -27.53 5.55 14.02
C GLY A 306 -26.04 5.65 13.65
N GLN A 307 -25.68 5.40 12.38
CA GLN A 307 -24.31 5.36 11.89
C GLN A 307 -24.03 6.49 10.91
N GLN A 308 -22.78 6.97 10.90
CA GLN A 308 -22.30 7.92 9.89
C GLN A 308 -22.50 7.31 8.49
N VAL A 309 -23.11 8.05 7.57
CA VAL A 309 -23.24 7.68 6.16
C VAL A 309 -22.23 8.45 5.30
N ALA A 310 -21.61 7.73 4.37
CA ALA A 310 -20.84 8.27 3.26
C ALA A 310 -21.60 8.04 1.95
N ILE A 311 -21.89 9.12 1.22
CA ILE A 311 -22.57 9.09 -0.09
C ILE A 311 -21.59 9.51 -1.19
N SER A 312 -21.40 8.64 -2.17
CA SER A 312 -20.61 8.94 -3.37
C SER A 312 -21.50 9.54 -4.46
N ILE A 313 -21.08 10.68 -5.02
CA ILE A 313 -21.69 11.33 -6.18
C ILE A 313 -20.64 11.49 -7.28
N VAL A 314 -21.05 11.35 -8.54
CA VAL A 314 -20.19 11.52 -9.72
C VAL A 314 -20.55 12.84 -10.39
N VAL A 315 -19.57 13.74 -10.46
CA VAL A 315 -19.64 15.03 -11.16
C VAL A 315 -18.98 14.81 -12.52
N TYR A 316 -19.75 14.91 -13.60
CA TYR A 316 -19.43 14.38 -14.92
C TYR A 316 -20.26 15.06 -16.03
N ASP A 317 -20.04 16.35 -16.25
CA ASP A 317 -20.71 17.15 -17.30
C ASP A 317 -19.83 18.25 -17.93
N LEU A 318 -18.50 18.07 -17.97
CA LEU A 318 -17.60 19.02 -18.66
C LEU A 318 -18.03 19.30 -20.12
N PRO A 319 -17.86 20.53 -20.63
CA PRO A 319 -18.16 20.84 -22.03
C PRO A 319 -17.22 20.10 -22.98
N ASN A 320 -17.77 19.52 -24.05
CA ASN A 320 -17.11 18.47 -24.84
C ASN A 320 -16.65 17.28 -23.98
N ARG A 321 -17.47 16.81 -23.03
CA ARG A 321 -17.22 15.58 -22.24
C ARG A 321 -16.87 14.42 -23.15
N ASP A 322 -16.10 13.45 -22.65
CA ASP A 322 -15.81 12.22 -23.39
C ASP A 322 -15.15 12.54 -24.76
N CYS A 323 -14.26 13.55 -24.83
CA CYS A 323 -13.85 14.19 -26.10
C CYS A 323 -13.21 13.26 -27.12
N ALA A 324 -12.75 12.08 -26.69
CA ALA A 324 -12.20 11.05 -27.53
C ALA A 324 -13.24 10.03 -28.03
N ALA A 325 -14.48 10.01 -27.54
CA ALA A 325 -15.55 9.14 -28.02
C ALA A 325 -15.87 9.39 -29.52
N LEU A 326 -16.47 8.40 -30.19
CA LEU A 326 -17.02 8.59 -31.54
C LEU A 326 -18.32 9.39 -31.50
N ALA A 327 -19.07 9.25 -30.41
CA ALA A 327 -20.21 10.09 -30.07
C ALA A 327 -20.24 10.34 -28.56
N SER A 328 -20.03 11.60 -28.14
CA SER A 328 -20.20 12.01 -26.75
C SER A 328 -21.67 12.10 -26.38
N ASN A 329 -21.98 11.75 -25.13
CA ASN A 329 -23.32 11.87 -24.54
C ASN A 329 -23.49 13.16 -23.70
N GLY A 330 -22.48 14.03 -23.63
CA GLY A 330 -22.53 15.27 -22.84
C GLY A 330 -23.39 16.35 -23.50
N GLU A 331 -24.22 17.06 -22.72
CA GLU A 331 -25.13 18.09 -23.25
C GLU A 331 -24.46 19.46 -23.52
N LEU A 332 -23.25 19.67 -22.96
CA LEU A 332 -22.51 20.93 -23.04
C LEU A 332 -21.41 20.87 -24.11
N LYS A 333 -21.31 21.91 -24.96
CA LYS A 333 -20.22 22.07 -25.95
C LYS A 333 -19.42 23.35 -25.69
N ILE A 334 -18.11 23.30 -25.90
CA ILE A 334 -17.21 24.46 -25.71
C ILE A 334 -17.63 25.63 -26.62
N SER A 335 -17.89 25.33 -27.89
CA SER A 335 -18.42 26.25 -28.91
C SER A 335 -19.79 26.85 -28.60
N GLU A 336 -20.57 26.28 -27.68
CA GLU A 336 -21.93 26.69 -27.32
C GLU A 336 -22.00 27.29 -25.89
N ASN A 337 -20.95 28.01 -25.50
CA ASN A 337 -20.78 28.62 -24.16
C ASN A 337 -20.78 27.59 -23.01
N GLY A 338 -20.53 26.31 -23.29
CA GLY A 338 -20.70 25.21 -22.35
C GLY A 338 -19.86 25.33 -21.08
N LEU A 339 -18.68 25.96 -21.13
CA LEU A 339 -17.87 26.19 -19.92
C LEU A 339 -18.52 27.18 -18.95
N ASN A 340 -19.33 28.12 -19.43
CA ASN A 340 -20.12 28.97 -18.53
C ASN A 340 -21.32 28.19 -17.98
N ARG A 341 -22.03 27.45 -18.85
CA ARG A 341 -23.18 26.61 -18.45
C ARG A 341 -22.78 25.61 -17.36
N TYR A 342 -21.67 24.89 -17.54
CA TYR A 342 -21.09 23.98 -16.55
C TYR A 342 -20.84 24.66 -15.19
N LYS A 343 -20.42 25.93 -15.18
CA LYS A 343 -20.20 26.69 -13.94
C LYS A 343 -21.52 27.10 -13.29
N THR A 344 -22.46 27.69 -14.03
CA THR A 344 -23.65 28.35 -13.48
C THR A 344 -24.92 27.50 -13.41
N GLU A 345 -25.06 26.51 -14.29
CA GLU A 345 -26.23 25.63 -14.40
C GLU A 345 -25.98 24.24 -13.77
N TYR A 346 -24.71 23.83 -13.64
CA TYR A 346 -24.33 22.51 -13.14
C TYR A 346 -23.58 22.57 -11.80
N ILE A 347 -22.34 23.07 -11.75
CA ILE A 347 -21.52 23.10 -10.53
C ILE A 347 -22.12 23.98 -9.43
N ASP A 348 -22.57 25.19 -9.75
CA ASP A 348 -23.09 26.11 -8.72
C ASP A 348 -24.36 25.58 -8.02
N PRO A 349 -25.34 24.98 -8.72
CA PRO A 349 -26.44 24.26 -8.08
C PRO A 349 -26.01 23.04 -7.24
N ILE A 350 -25.03 22.24 -7.69
CA ILE A 350 -24.50 21.11 -6.90
C ILE A 350 -23.86 21.63 -5.62
N ALA A 351 -22.98 22.64 -5.71
CA ALA A 351 -22.32 23.28 -4.57
C ALA A 351 -23.33 23.88 -3.57
N ALA A 352 -24.38 24.52 -4.08
CA ALA A 352 -25.46 25.07 -3.25
C ALA A 352 -26.25 23.97 -2.50
N ILE A 353 -26.46 22.80 -3.12
CA ILE A 353 -27.16 21.67 -2.48
C ILE A 353 -26.27 20.99 -1.44
N VAL A 354 -25.02 20.62 -1.77
CA VAL A 354 -24.14 19.90 -0.81
C VAL A 354 -23.75 20.78 0.39
N GLY A 355 -23.74 22.10 0.21
CA GLY A 355 -23.53 23.09 1.27
C GLY A 355 -24.76 23.37 2.16
N GLU A 356 -25.93 22.76 1.91
CA GLU A 356 -27.08 22.90 2.82
C GLU A 356 -26.76 22.32 4.20
N SER A 357 -26.93 23.13 5.25
CA SER A 357 -26.49 22.79 6.62
C SER A 357 -27.12 21.51 7.18
N LYS A 358 -28.27 21.06 6.68
CA LYS A 358 -28.86 19.75 7.03
C LYS A 358 -27.96 18.56 6.64
N TYR A 359 -27.13 18.70 5.60
CA TYR A 359 -26.21 17.67 5.12
C TYR A 359 -24.83 17.72 5.76
N ALA A 360 -24.52 18.70 6.62
CA ALA A 360 -23.22 18.82 7.30
C ALA A 360 -22.89 17.63 8.26
N SER A 361 -23.85 16.72 8.45
CA SER A 361 -23.67 15.45 9.18
C SER A 361 -23.42 14.24 8.27
N LEU A 362 -23.54 14.35 6.95
CA LEU A 362 -23.15 13.32 5.97
C LEU A 362 -21.70 13.52 5.53
N ARG A 363 -21.01 12.46 5.12
CA ARG A 363 -19.77 12.58 4.32
C ARG A 363 -20.13 12.46 2.84
N ILE A 364 -19.84 13.49 2.06
CA ILE A 364 -20.20 13.57 0.64
C ILE A 364 -18.92 13.38 -0.17
N VAL A 365 -18.78 12.25 -0.86
CA VAL A 365 -17.60 11.93 -1.67
C VAL A 365 -17.89 12.27 -3.12
N VAL A 366 -17.14 13.22 -3.68
CA VAL A 366 -17.18 13.63 -5.08
C VAL A 366 -16.15 12.83 -5.87
N ILE A 367 -16.64 12.03 -6.81
CA ILE A 367 -15.84 11.52 -7.93
C ILE A 367 -15.88 12.58 -9.03
N LEU A 368 -14.72 13.17 -9.35
CA LEU A 368 -14.63 14.35 -10.21
C LEU A 368 -14.14 14.03 -11.62
N GLU A 369 -15.06 14.25 -12.58
CA GLU A 369 -14.91 14.25 -14.03
C GLU A 369 -14.09 13.07 -14.60
N PRO A 370 -14.64 11.85 -14.60
CA PRO A 370 -14.14 10.73 -15.40
C PRO A 370 -13.98 11.08 -16.89
N ASP A 371 -13.10 10.36 -17.58
CA ASP A 371 -12.82 10.53 -19.03
C ASP A 371 -12.48 11.99 -19.44
N SER A 372 -11.86 12.76 -18.54
CA SER A 372 -11.52 14.18 -18.78
C SER A 372 -10.02 14.41 -19.05
N LEU A 373 -9.23 14.76 -18.02
CA LEU A 373 -7.83 15.20 -18.15
C LEU A 373 -6.92 14.15 -18.79
N SER A 374 -7.22 12.86 -18.63
CA SER A 374 -6.50 11.76 -19.29
C SER A 374 -6.51 11.88 -20.83
N ASN A 375 -7.57 12.42 -21.44
CA ASN A 375 -7.63 12.65 -22.88
C ASN A 375 -6.64 13.73 -23.36
N LEU A 376 -6.30 14.69 -22.50
CA LEU A 376 -5.35 15.76 -22.85
C LEU A 376 -3.91 15.22 -22.93
N VAL A 377 -3.64 14.06 -22.32
CA VAL A 377 -2.34 13.36 -22.35
C VAL A 377 -2.17 12.57 -23.65
N THR A 378 -3.16 11.75 -24.03
CA THR A 378 -2.99 10.77 -25.13
C THR A 378 -3.73 11.13 -26.42
N ASN A 379 -4.84 11.87 -26.33
CA ASN A 379 -5.83 11.98 -27.41
C ASN A 379 -5.89 13.38 -28.04
N ALA A 380 -4.83 14.19 -27.87
CA ALA A 380 -4.70 15.55 -28.38
C ALA A 380 -4.86 15.72 -29.91
N SER A 381 -4.78 14.63 -30.68
CA SER A 381 -5.02 14.60 -32.13
C SER A 381 -6.50 14.58 -32.52
N ILE A 382 -7.41 14.27 -31.59
CA ILE A 382 -8.86 14.24 -31.83
C ILE A 382 -9.41 15.68 -31.74
N PRO A 383 -10.15 16.19 -32.75
CA PRO A 383 -10.54 17.61 -32.80
C PRO A 383 -11.27 18.16 -31.56
N ALA A 384 -12.17 17.39 -30.94
CA ALA A 384 -12.87 17.82 -29.74
C ALA A 384 -11.95 17.90 -28.50
N CYS A 385 -10.93 17.01 -28.42
CA CYS A 385 -9.89 17.11 -27.40
C CYS A 385 -8.91 18.25 -27.69
N ALA A 386 -8.57 18.51 -28.96
CA ALA A 386 -7.78 19.67 -29.36
C ALA A 386 -8.48 21.00 -29.02
N GLU A 387 -9.81 21.06 -29.15
CA GLU A 387 -10.62 22.19 -28.66
C GLU A 387 -10.55 22.32 -27.13
N ALA A 388 -10.67 21.22 -26.39
CA ALA A 388 -10.55 21.20 -24.92
C ALA A 388 -9.15 21.62 -24.41
N ILE A 389 -8.08 21.23 -25.12
CA ILE A 389 -6.70 21.66 -24.85
C ILE A 389 -6.53 23.16 -25.15
N SER A 390 -6.87 23.60 -26.37
CA SER A 390 -6.60 24.96 -26.84
C SER A 390 -7.45 26.05 -26.17
N SER A 391 -8.67 25.71 -25.73
CA SER A 391 -9.49 26.56 -24.86
C SER A 391 -9.13 26.46 -23.37
N GLY A 392 -8.43 25.39 -22.96
CA GLY A 392 -8.19 25.04 -21.56
C GLY A 392 -9.45 24.66 -20.78
N ALA A 393 -10.58 24.35 -21.45
CA ALA A 393 -11.89 24.23 -20.81
C ALA A 393 -11.95 23.15 -19.72
N TYR A 394 -11.33 21.98 -19.94
CA TYR A 394 -11.27 20.91 -18.94
C TYR A 394 -10.53 21.36 -17.68
N VAL A 395 -9.33 21.94 -17.81
CA VAL A 395 -8.51 22.42 -16.68
C VAL A 395 -9.25 23.49 -15.88
N GLN A 396 -9.85 24.46 -16.58
CA GLN A 396 -10.64 25.53 -15.95
C GLN A 396 -11.93 25.03 -15.28
N GLY A 397 -12.56 24.00 -15.85
CA GLY A 397 -13.77 23.37 -15.30
C GLY A 397 -13.46 22.57 -14.03
N VAL A 398 -12.45 21.71 -14.07
CA VAL A 398 -11.96 20.94 -12.90
C VAL A 398 -11.52 21.87 -11.78
N GLN A 399 -10.73 22.91 -12.08
CA GLN A 399 -10.34 23.92 -11.08
C GLN A 399 -11.55 24.64 -10.45
N TYR A 400 -12.56 24.99 -11.26
CA TYR A 400 -13.77 25.63 -10.75
C TYR A 400 -14.58 24.68 -9.84
N ALA A 401 -14.74 23.41 -10.24
CA ALA A 401 -15.42 22.40 -9.44
C ALA A 401 -14.72 22.17 -8.10
N ILE A 402 -13.40 22.01 -8.08
CA ILE A 402 -12.62 21.88 -6.83
C ILE A 402 -12.83 23.11 -5.94
N ASN A 403 -12.72 24.32 -6.51
CA ASN A 403 -12.89 25.58 -5.77
C ASN A 403 -14.33 25.80 -5.24
N LYS A 404 -15.36 25.24 -5.88
CA LYS A 404 -16.78 25.41 -5.50
C LYS A 404 -17.36 24.27 -4.68
N LEU A 405 -16.83 23.05 -4.77
CA LEU A 405 -17.33 21.89 -4.00
C LEU A 405 -16.63 21.79 -2.63
N ASN A 406 -15.39 22.26 -2.51
CA ASN A 406 -14.64 22.32 -1.25
C ASN A 406 -15.06 23.52 -0.35
N VAL A 407 -16.39 23.72 -0.23
CA VAL A 407 -17.07 24.80 0.53
C VAL A 407 -17.41 24.43 1.97
N THR A 408 -17.57 23.13 2.26
CA THR A 408 -17.82 22.62 3.61
C THR A 408 -16.87 21.47 3.92
N SER A 409 -16.53 21.32 5.20
CA SER A 409 -15.60 20.31 5.76
C SER A 409 -16.15 18.87 5.78
N ASN A 410 -17.20 18.61 5.01
CA ASN A 410 -17.83 17.30 4.88
C ASN A 410 -17.95 16.83 3.43
N VAL A 411 -17.39 17.59 2.48
CA VAL A 411 -17.25 17.22 1.07
C VAL A 411 -15.80 16.81 0.81
N TYR A 412 -15.61 15.64 0.21
CA TYR A 412 -14.31 15.01 -0.06
C TYR A 412 -14.15 14.80 -1.57
N ILE A 413 -13.04 15.21 -2.16
CA ILE A 413 -12.86 15.25 -3.63
C ILE A 413 -11.78 14.26 -4.07
N TYR A 414 -12.18 13.29 -4.90
CA TYR A 414 -11.30 12.34 -5.57
C TYR A 414 -11.39 12.53 -7.07
N MET A 415 -10.27 12.88 -7.71
CA MET A 415 -10.22 13.19 -9.14
C MET A 415 -9.84 11.95 -9.98
N ASP A 416 -10.54 11.73 -11.09
CA ASP A 416 -10.38 10.53 -11.91
C ASP A 416 -9.06 10.51 -12.70
N ILE A 417 -8.33 9.40 -12.61
CA ILE A 417 -7.05 9.12 -13.29
C ILE A 417 -7.16 7.93 -14.25
N ALA A 418 -8.30 7.77 -14.93
CA ALA A 418 -8.59 6.69 -15.86
C ALA A 418 -8.25 5.30 -15.28
N HIS A 419 -7.36 4.53 -15.91
CA HIS A 419 -6.98 3.18 -15.46
C HIS A 419 -5.59 2.79 -15.98
N SER A 420 -5.00 1.72 -15.42
CA SER A 420 -3.67 1.21 -15.79
C SER A 420 -3.53 0.94 -17.29
N GLY A 421 -4.59 0.39 -17.89
CA GLY A 421 -4.71 0.11 -19.33
C GLY A 421 -4.81 1.35 -20.24
N TRP A 422 -4.68 2.57 -19.70
CA TRP A 422 -4.60 3.82 -20.44
C TRP A 422 -3.32 4.60 -20.10
N LEU A 423 -3.10 4.92 -18.82
CA LEU A 423 -1.99 5.79 -18.41
C LEU A 423 -0.75 5.03 -17.88
N GLY A 424 -0.77 3.69 -17.87
CA GLY A 424 0.32 2.90 -17.29
C GLY A 424 1.66 2.94 -18.05
N TRP A 425 1.67 3.19 -19.36
CA TRP A 425 2.93 3.37 -20.11
C TRP A 425 3.68 4.61 -19.63
N ASP A 426 5.01 4.52 -19.48
CA ASP A 426 5.88 5.61 -18.99
C ASP A 426 5.66 6.95 -19.74
N SER A 427 5.40 6.86 -21.05
CA SER A 427 5.07 7.96 -21.97
C SER A 427 3.78 8.71 -21.64
N ASN A 428 2.86 8.05 -20.94
CA ASN A 428 1.54 8.57 -20.60
C ASN A 428 1.52 8.93 -19.10
N PHE A 429 2.12 8.06 -18.27
CA PHE A 429 2.22 8.18 -16.82
C PHE A 429 2.87 9.50 -16.40
N THR A 430 4.07 9.80 -16.92
CA THR A 430 4.82 11.00 -16.48
C THR A 430 4.14 12.31 -16.90
N PRO A 431 3.65 12.47 -18.15
CA PRO A 431 2.87 13.65 -18.51
C PRO A 431 1.52 13.77 -17.78
N ALA A 432 0.88 12.66 -17.42
CA ALA A 432 -0.32 12.69 -16.57
C ALA A 432 -0.01 13.27 -15.19
N ILE A 433 1.03 12.77 -14.49
CA ILE A 433 1.47 13.34 -13.20
C ILE A 433 1.72 14.84 -13.32
N GLN A 434 2.38 15.30 -14.39
CA GLN A 434 2.62 16.72 -14.64
C GLN A 434 1.33 17.54 -14.84
N LEU A 435 0.43 17.10 -15.73
CA LEU A 435 -0.83 17.77 -16.03
C LEU A 435 -1.75 17.87 -14.81
N TYR A 436 -1.97 16.75 -14.13
CA TYR A 436 -2.85 16.67 -12.96
C TYR A 436 -2.29 17.50 -11.80
N THR A 437 -0.96 17.49 -11.58
CA THR A 437 -0.31 18.38 -10.59
C THR A 437 -0.49 19.84 -10.93
N GLN A 438 -0.29 20.25 -12.19
CA GLN A 438 -0.48 21.65 -12.61
C GLN A 438 -1.93 22.10 -12.47
N THR A 439 -2.89 21.25 -12.82
CA THR A 439 -4.33 21.53 -12.70
C THR A 439 -4.71 21.81 -11.24
N VAL A 440 -4.36 20.93 -10.30
CA VAL A 440 -4.72 21.11 -8.88
C VAL A 440 -3.93 22.25 -8.23
N ARG A 441 -2.66 22.47 -8.63
CA ARG A 441 -1.84 23.58 -8.13
C ARG A 441 -2.41 24.96 -8.48
N GLY A 442 -3.23 25.07 -9.54
CA GLY A 442 -3.98 26.28 -9.90
C GLY A 442 -5.30 26.50 -9.15
N THR A 443 -5.68 25.62 -8.22
CA THR A 443 -6.84 25.83 -7.33
C THR A 443 -6.51 26.79 -6.18
N THR A 444 -7.52 27.36 -5.52
CA THR A 444 -7.32 28.33 -4.42
C THR A 444 -6.66 27.74 -3.18
N LYS A 445 -6.72 26.41 -3.00
CA LYS A 445 -6.06 25.66 -1.92
C LYS A 445 -4.76 24.98 -2.39
N GLY A 446 -4.36 25.18 -3.65
CA GLY A 446 -3.24 24.50 -4.29
C GLY A 446 -3.38 22.98 -4.22
N LEU A 447 -2.29 22.27 -3.95
CA LEU A 447 -2.29 20.80 -3.86
C LEU A 447 -3.06 20.23 -2.65
N ASN A 448 -3.66 21.08 -1.80
CA ASN A 448 -4.61 20.71 -0.75
C ASN A 448 -6.09 20.93 -1.18
N GLY A 449 -6.35 21.12 -2.48
CA GLY A 449 -7.70 21.30 -3.00
C GLY A 449 -8.53 20.01 -3.07
N ILE A 450 -7.86 18.86 -3.09
CA ILE A 450 -8.47 17.52 -3.20
C ILE A 450 -7.92 16.60 -2.12
N ASP A 451 -8.63 15.50 -1.87
CA ASP A 451 -8.30 14.49 -0.86
C ASP A 451 -7.65 13.26 -1.47
N GLY A 452 -7.84 13.03 -2.77
CA GLY A 452 -7.26 11.89 -3.45
C GLY A 452 -7.57 11.80 -4.94
N PHE A 453 -7.38 10.60 -5.47
CA PHE A 453 -7.64 10.26 -6.86
C PHE A 453 -8.41 8.93 -6.95
N ILE A 454 -8.99 8.61 -8.11
CA ILE A 454 -9.70 7.34 -8.36
C ILE A 454 -9.31 6.75 -9.72
N SER A 455 -9.18 5.42 -9.79
CA SER A 455 -9.03 4.69 -11.05
C SER A 455 -10.15 3.68 -11.32
N ASN A 456 -10.13 3.16 -12.54
CA ASN A 456 -11.00 2.11 -13.07
C ASN A 456 -12.49 2.48 -13.15
N THR A 457 -12.85 3.75 -12.96
CA THR A 457 -14.23 4.26 -12.99
C THR A 457 -14.97 3.78 -14.24
N ALA A 458 -16.06 3.02 -14.04
CA ALA A 458 -16.83 2.38 -15.11
C ALA A 458 -16.04 1.44 -16.06
N ASN A 459 -14.79 1.10 -15.74
CA ASN A 459 -13.96 0.20 -16.54
C ASN A 459 -14.04 -1.24 -15.99
N TYR A 460 -13.13 -2.09 -16.45
CA TYR A 460 -13.14 -3.54 -16.23
C TYR A 460 -11.75 -4.09 -15.90
N THR A 461 -10.75 -3.24 -15.69
CA THR A 461 -9.37 -3.72 -15.46
C THR A 461 -9.28 -4.36 -14.08
N PRO A 462 -8.76 -5.60 -13.96
CA PRO A 462 -8.79 -6.36 -12.72
C PRO A 462 -8.11 -5.63 -11.56
N LEU A 463 -8.51 -5.99 -10.35
CA LEU A 463 -7.95 -5.40 -9.13
C LEU A 463 -6.49 -5.85 -8.89
N ASN A 464 -6.18 -7.13 -9.15
CA ASN A 464 -4.83 -7.72 -9.07
C ASN A 464 -4.70 -8.83 -10.14
N GLU A 465 -3.65 -8.83 -10.98
CA GLU A 465 -3.38 -9.88 -11.97
C GLU A 465 -2.55 -11.03 -11.36
N VAL A 466 -3.19 -11.78 -10.46
CA VAL A 466 -2.54 -12.73 -9.53
C VAL A 466 -1.70 -13.86 -10.17
N PHE A 467 -1.88 -14.13 -11.46
CA PHE A 467 -1.08 -15.13 -12.21
C PHE A 467 0.02 -14.51 -13.07
N LEU A 468 0.07 -13.19 -13.19
CA LEU A 468 1.07 -12.43 -13.95
C LEU A 468 1.75 -11.31 -13.10
N PRO A 469 2.09 -11.51 -11.80
CA PRO A 469 2.50 -10.45 -10.87
C PRO A 469 3.92 -9.87 -11.10
N ASN A 470 4.53 -10.11 -12.26
CA ASN A 470 5.83 -9.55 -12.62
C ASN A 470 5.83 -9.27 -14.12
N SER A 471 5.45 -8.05 -14.50
CA SER A 471 5.38 -7.62 -15.90
C SER A 471 6.73 -7.66 -16.64
N GLY A 472 7.84 -7.72 -15.90
CA GLY A 472 9.20 -7.93 -16.40
C GLY A 472 9.66 -9.39 -16.58
N LEU A 473 8.87 -10.39 -16.15
CA LEU A 473 9.19 -11.81 -16.30
C LEU A 473 9.45 -12.15 -17.78
N THR A 474 10.59 -12.76 -18.08
CA THR A 474 10.94 -13.20 -19.44
C THR A 474 10.65 -14.69 -19.63
N LEU A 475 10.15 -15.04 -20.81
CA LEU A 475 9.91 -16.43 -21.23
C LEU A 475 11.02 -16.89 -22.19
N GLY A 476 10.99 -18.16 -22.62
CA GLY A 476 12.05 -18.83 -23.40
C GLY A 476 12.42 -18.24 -24.78
N GLY A 477 11.90 -17.07 -25.15
CA GLY A 477 12.31 -16.26 -26.30
C GLY A 477 12.99 -14.92 -25.95
N GLY A 478 13.23 -14.63 -24.66
CA GLY A 478 13.93 -13.43 -24.17
C GLY A 478 13.09 -12.16 -24.01
N ASN A 479 11.86 -12.12 -24.56
CA ASN A 479 10.93 -11.01 -24.38
C ASN A 479 10.21 -11.06 -23.01
N PRO A 480 9.94 -9.91 -22.36
CA PRO A 480 9.20 -9.86 -21.10
C PRO A 480 7.69 -9.96 -21.34
N ILE A 481 6.91 -10.50 -20.38
CA ILE A 481 5.48 -10.75 -20.57
C ILE A 481 4.65 -9.49 -20.86
N ARG A 482 5.12 -8.31 -20.43
CA ARG A 482 4.49 -7.03 -20.83
C ARG A 482 4.54 -6.74 -22.31
N SER A 483 5.49 -7.30 -23.07
CA SER A 483 5.55 -7.11 -24.53
C SER A 483 4.55 -7.96 -25.32
N SER A 484 3.65 -8.67 -24.63
CA SER A 484 2.57 -9.42 -25.28
C SER A 484 1.55 -8.49 -25.94
N LEU A 485 0.80 -9.01 -26.90
CA LEU A 485 -0.19 -8.24 -27.68
C LEU A 485 -1.38 -7.71 -26.85
N PHE A 486 -1.53 -8.14 -25.59
CA PHE A 486 -2.57 -7.64 -24.69
C PHE A 486 -2.10 -6.51 -23.76
N TYR A 487 -0.81 -6.46 -23.41
CA TYR A 487 -0.26 -5.42 -22.52
C TYR A 487 0.59 -4.38 -23.27
N GLU A 488 1.07 -4.67 -24.49
CA GLU A 488 1.68 -3.71 -25.42
C GLU A 488 2.82 -2.87 -24.80
N TRP A 489 3.68 -3.53 -24.00
CA TRP A 489 4.77 -3.00 -23.17
C TRP A 489 4.39 -2.25 -21.89
N ASN A 490 3.10 -2.05 -21.59
CA ASN A 490 2.63 -1.43 -20.35
C ASN A 490 3.12 -2.22 -19.11
N PRO A 491 3.82 -1.58 -18.14
CA PRO A 491 4.29 -2.28 -16.95
C PRO A 491 3.20 -2.59 -15.92
N TYR A 492 2.03 -1.92 -15.98
CA TYR A 492 0.92 -2.11 -15.04
C TYR A 492 -0.20 -2.95 -15.66
N PHE A 493 -0.41 -4.14 -15.10
CA PHE A 493 -1.40 -5.11 -15.60
C PHE A 493 -2.76 -4.99 -14.92
N ASP A 494 -2.77 -4.50 -13.68
CA ASP A 494 -3.94 -4.27 -12.84
C ASP A 494 -3.95 -2.87 -12.23
N GLU A 495 -5.00 -2.59 -11.46
CA GLU A 495 -5.24 -1.28 -10.87
C GLU A 495 -4.52 -1.05 -9.53
N THR A 496 -4.16 -2.10 -8.77
CA THR A 496 -3.52 -1.93 -7.45
C THR A 496 -2.09 -1.42 -7.61
N ASP A 497 -1.29 -2.04 -8.49
CA ASP A 497 0.06 -1.57 -8.80
C ASP A 497 0.02 -0.12 -9.35
N TYR A 498 -0.96 0.16 -10.22
CA TYR A 498 -1.11 1.44 -10.90
C TYR A 498 -1.46 2.59 -9.95
N VAL A 499 -2.45 2.43 -9.06
CA VAL A 499 -2.82 3.53 -8.15
C VAL A 499 -1.75 3.79 -7.11
N LEU A 500 -1.06 2.76 -6.61
CA LEU A 500 0.02 2.94 -5.63
C LEU A 500 1.23 3.64 -6.27
N ALA A 501 1.58 3.32 -7.52
CA ALA A 501 2.58 4.05 -8.26
C ALA A 501 2.17 5.51 -8.54
N MET A 502 0.94 5.74 -9.04
CA MET A 502 0.42 7.10 -9.28
C MET A 502 0.43 7.95 -8.02
N ARG A 503 -0.04 7.40 -6.88
CA ARG A 503 -0.01 8.04 -5.56
C ARG A 503 1.38 8.51 -5.18
N ASN A 504 2.37 7.63 -5.27
CA ASN A 504 3.76 7.94 -4.90
C ASN A 504 4.38 8.98 -5.84
N ALA A 505 4.05 8.95 -7.13
CA ALA A 505 4.48 9.96 -8.08
C ALA A 505 3.80 11.33 -7.87
N PHE A 506 2.53 11.37 -7.45
CA PHE A 506 1.86 12.61 -7.05
C PHE A 506 2.46 13.22 -5.78
N ILE A 507 2.76 12.40 -4.76
CA ILE A 507 3.47 12.88 -3.56
C ILE A 507 4.85 13.44 -3.94
N THR A 508 5.57 12.76 -4.84
CA THR A 508 6.85 13.25 -5.40
C THR A 508 6.70 14.56 -6.19
N ALA A 509 5.57 14.78 -6.85
CA ALA A 509 5.22 16.03 -7.52
C ALA A 509 4.74 17.16 -6.56
N GLY A 510 4.67 16.87 -5.26
CA GLY A 510 4.40 17.82 -4.18
C GLY A 510 3.01 17.75 -3.55
N PHE A 511 2.19 16.74 -3.86
CA PHE A 511 0.92 16.54 -3.14
C PHE A 511 1.17 16.12 -1.68
N PRO A 512 0.25 16.43 -0.74
CA PRO A 512 0.35 15.98 0.64
C PRO A 512 0.44 14.46 0.73
N SER A 513 1.32 13.92 1.58
CA SER A 513 1.48 12.47 1.78
C SER A 513 0.25 11.76 2.36
N GLY A 514 -0.76 12.51 2.78
CA GLY A 514 -2.07 12.05 3.21
C GLY A 514 -3.08 11.78 2.10
N ILE A 515 -2.78 12.03 0.81
CA ILE A 515 -3.75 11.74 -0.27
C ILE A 515 -4.13 10.25 -0.32
N GLY A 516 -5.41 9.98 -0.58
CA GLY A 516 -5.94 8.63 -0.78
C GLY A 516 -6.12 8.25 -2.26
N MET A 517 -6.24 6.95 -2.52
CA MET A 517 -6.64 6.42 -3.83
C MET A 517 -7.94 5.62 -3.71
N LEU A 518 -8.78 5.63 -4.74
CA LEU A 518 -9.94 4.74 -4.86
C LEU A 518 -9.82 3.87 -6.10
N ILE A 519 -10.47 2.71 -6.09
CA ILE A 519 -10.63 1.85 -7.28
C ILE A 519 -12.11 1.50 -7.44
N ASP A 520 -12.68 1.74 -8.63
CA ASP A 520 -13.99 1.20 -8.99
C ASP A 520 -13.88 -0.32 -9.25
N THR A 521 -14.54 -1.10 -8.39
CA THR A 521 -14.54 -2.57 -8.39
C THR A 521 -15.87 -3.16 -8.86
N SER A 522 -16.78 -2.31 -9.36
CA SER A 522 -18.14 -2.68 -9.77
C SER A 522 -18.21 -3.84 -10.78
N ARG A 523 -17.24 -3.94 -11.71
CA ARG A 523 -17.33 -4.86 -12.87
C ARG A 523 -16.00 -5.56 -13.25
N ASN A 524 -14.98 -5.50 -12.39
CA ASN A 524 -13.63 -5.98 -12.70
C ASN A 524 -13.24 -7.34 -12.08
N GLY A 525 -14.20 -8.12 -11.57
CA GLY A 525 -13.91 -9.38 -10.88
C GLY A 525 -13.34 -10.47 -11.77
N TRP A 526 -13.85 -10.59 -13.01
CA TRP A 526 -13.51 -11.66 -13.96
C TRP A 526 -13.59 -13.08 -13.36
N GLY A 527 -14.74 -13.42 -12.80
CA GLY A 527 -15.09 -14.78 -12.39
C GLY A 527 -15.76 -15.59 -13.49
N GLY A 528 -16.63 -16.52 -13.08
CA GLY A 528 -17.25 -17.49 -13.99
C GLY A 528 -16.27 -18.57 -14.46
N THR A 529 -16.71 -19.42 -15.39
CA THR A 529 -15.96 -20.59 -15.87
C THR A 529 -14.78 -20.26 -16.78
N ALA A 530 -14.65 -19.01 -17.23
CA ALA A 530 -13.56 -18.53 -18.08
C ALA A 530 -12.39 -17.91 -17.30
N ARG A 531 -12.47 -17.85 -15.96
CA ARG A 531 -11.38 -17.37 -15.10
C ARG A 531 -10.26 -18.43 -15.03
N PRO A 532 -8.99 -18.06 -15.26
CA PRO A 532 -7.86 -18.93 -14.99
C PRO A 532 -7.82 -19.37 -13.51
N THR A 533 -7.38 -20.60 -13.26
CA THR A 533 -7.21 -21.16 -11.90
C THR A 533 -5.76 -21.44 -11.54
N MET A 534 -4.86 -21.31 -12.52
CA MET A 534 -3.41 -21.47 -12.39
C MET A 534 -2.72 -20.69 -13.51
N VAL A 535 -1.43 -20.39 -13.33
CA VAL A 535 -0.58 -19.85 -14.39
C VAL A 535 -0.35 -20.89 -15.51
N SER A 536 -0.21 -20.43 -16.74
CA SER A 536 0.07 -21.29 -17.90
C SER A 536 1.45 -21.95 -17.82
N SER A 537 1.54 -23.18 -18.33
CA SER A 537 2.82 -23.89 -18.52
C SER A 537 3.47 -23.62 -19.90
N SER A 538 2.91 -22.71 -20.71
CA SER A 538 3.40 -22.42 -22.05
C SER A 538 4.62 -21.50 -22.05
N ASN A 539 5.62 -21.82 -22.88
CA ASN A 539 6.76 -20.93 -23.13
C ASN A 539 6.52 -19.93 -24.29
N SER A 540 5.34 -19.97 -24.93
CA SER A 540 4.95 -18.99 -25.95
C SER A 540 4.30 -17.78 -25.30
N LEU A 541 4.85 -16.59 -25.53
CA LEU A 541 4.44 -15.31 -24.91
C LEU A 541 2.91 -15.10 -24.92
N GLU A 542 2.30 -15.15 -26.09
CA GLU A 542 0.87 -14.89 -26.23
C GLU A 542 0.01 -15.99 -25.59
N ILE A 543 0.45 -17.24 -25.60
CA ILE A 543 -0.29 -18.34 -24.96
C ILE A 543 -0.18 -18.20 -23.44
N TYR A 544 1.03 -17.98 -22.91
CA TYR A 544 1.26 -17.79 -21.48
C TYR A 544 0.41 -16.67 -20.90
N VAL A 545 0.38 -15.52 -21.58
CA VAL A 545 -0.42 -14.37 -21.14
C VAL A 545 -1.92 -14.61 -21.33
N ASN A 546 -2.39 -15.10 -22.49
CA ASN A 546 -3.82 -15.30 -22.71
C ASN A 546 -4.44 -16.45 -21.91
N ASP A 547 -3.66 -17.44 -21.49
CA ASP A 547 -4.10 -18.50 -20.58
C ASP A 547 -4.15 -18.03 -19.12
N SER A 548 -3.22 -17.14 -18.71
CA SER A 548 -3.05 -16.76 -17.29
C SER A 548 -3.80 -15.49 -16.88
N LYS A 549 -3.98 -14.52 -17.79
CA LYS A 549 -4.57 -13.20 -17.47
C LYS A 549 -6.01 -13.30 -16.99
N LEU A 550 -6.35 -12.62 -15.91
CA LEU A 550 -7.72 -12.55 -15.42
C LEU A 550 -8.61 -11.73 -16.34
N ASP A 551 -8.11 -10.61 -16.88
CA ASP A 551 -8.87 -9.78 -17.81
C ASP A 551 -9.17 -10.56 -19.09
N ARG A 552 -10.43 -10.97 -19.31
CA ARG A 552 -10.80 -11.79 -20.48
C ARG A 552 -11.20 -10.96 -21.71
N ARG A 553 -10.98 -9.64 -21.71
CA ARG A 553 -11.15 -8.82 -22.93
C ARG A 553 -10.17 -9.28 -24.03
N PRO A 554 -10.55 -9.15 -25.32
CA PRO A 554 -9.60 -9.28 -26.43
C PRO A 554 -8.53 -8.18 -26.43
N HIS A 555 -8.88 -6.97 -25.96
CA HIS A 555 -8.01 -5.79 -25.96
C HIS A 555 -8.31 -4.89 -24.76
N ARG A 556 -7.30 -4.31 -24.09
CA ARG A 556 -7.50 -3.50 -22.86
C ARG A 556 -8.34 -2.23 -23.10
N GLY A 557 -8.33 -1.70 -24.33
CA GLY A 557 -9.22 -0.61 -24.76
C GLY A 557 -10.68 -1.00 -25.01
N GLY A 558 -11.11 -2.23 -24.68
CA GLY A 558 -12.52 -2.63 -24.67
C GLY A 558 -13.23 -2.07 -23.43
N TRP A 559 -14.08 -1.06 -23.61
CA TRP A 559 -14.75 -0.37 -22.49
C TRP A 559 -16.28 -0.48 -22.50
N CYS A 560 -16.95 -0.68 -23.65
CA CYS A 560 -18.42 -0.71 -23.66
C CYS A 560 -18.96 -2.12 -23.43
N ASN A 561 -19.85 -2.29 -22.44
CA ASN A 561 -20.73 -3.45 -22.25
C ASN A 561 -20.01 -4.82 -22.34
N GLN A 562 -18.83 -4.94 -21.74
CA GLN A 562 -17.87 -6.01 -22.05
C GLN A 562 -18.36 -7.41 -21.67
N ALA A 563 -18.44 -8.30 -22.66
CA ALA A 563 -18.78 -9.70 -22.47
C ALA A 563 -17.70 -10.45 -21.68
N GLY A 564 -18.14 -11.37 -20.81
CA GLY A 564 -17.28 -12.13 -19.89
C GLY A 564 -17.00 -11.45 -18.55
N ALA A 565 -17.23 -10.14 -18.43
CA ALA A 565 -17.02 -9.37 -17.20
C ALA A 565 -17.86 -9.87 -16.00
N GLY A 566 -17.46 -9.49 -14.79
CA GLY A 566 -18.07 -9.93 -13.53
C GLY A 566 -17.95 -8.91 -12.41
N ILE A 567 -18.91 -8.88 -11.47
CA ILE A 567 -18.81 -8.01 -10.27
C ILE A 567 -17.52 -8.33 -9.50
N GLY A 568 -16.75 -7.30 -9.14
CA GLY A 568 -15.48 -7.44 -8.43
C GLY A 568 -15.63 -7.51 -6.91
N GLU A 569 -14.61 -7.00 -6.21
CA GLU A 569 -14.69 -6.81 -4.77
C GLU A 569 -15.82 -5.85 -4.36
N ARG A 570 -16.28 -5.96 -3.12
CA ARG A 570 -17.40 -5.14 -2.62
C ARG A 570 -16.87 -3.80 -2.11
N PRO A 571 -17.71 -2.76 -2.03
CA PRO A 571 -17.32 -1.48 -1.45
C PRO A 571 -16.78 -1.69 -0.03
N THR A 572 -15.49 -1.39 0.15
CA THR A 572 -14.69 -1.76 1.33
C THR A 572 -13.76 -0.59 1.68
N ALA A 573 -13.84 -0.08 2.90
CA ALA A 573 -12.99 1.01 3.38
C ALA A 573 -11.59 0.52 3.76
N ALA A 574 -10.56 1.33 3.47
CA ALA A 574 -9.14 1.11 3.79
C ALA A 574 -8.62 -0.33 3.51
N PRO A 575 -8.84 -0.91 2.31
CA PRO A 575 -8.48 -2.30 2.02
C PRO A 575 -6.97 -2.56 2.00
N VAL A 576 -6.17 -1.57 1.58
CA VAL A 576 -4.69 -1.59 1.66
C VAL A 576 -4.18 -0.17 1.91
N SER A 577 -2.99 -0.03 2.53
CA SER A 577 -2.40 1.27 2.84
C SER A 577 -2.24 2.16 1.59
N GLY A 578 -2.83 3.35 1.61
CA GLY A 578 -2.84 4.30 0.50
C GLY A 578 -4.06 4.19 -0.44
N ILE A 579 -4.85 3.12 -0.33
CA ILE A 579 -6.17 3.02 -0.96
C ILE A 579 -7.23 3.29 0.12
N ASP A 580 -8.02 4.33 -0.05
CA ASP A 580 -9.02 4.78 0.91
C ASP A 580 -10.27 3.91 0.92
N ALA A 581 -10.67 3.41 -0.25
CA ALA A 581 -11.71 2.40 -0.40
C ALA A 581 -11.68 1.73 -1.78
N TYR A 582 -12.12 0.48 -1.84
CA TYR A 582 -12.79 -0.04 -3.03
C TYR A 582 -14.22 0.50 -3.04
N VAL A 583 -14.70 0.91 -4.21
CA VAL A 583 -16.02 1.52 -4.40
C VAL A 583 -16.71 0.91 -5.61
N TRP A 584 -18.05 1.01 -5.69
CA TRP A 584 -18.79 0.75 -6.92
C TRP A 584 -19.29 2.09 -7.44
N VAL A 585 -18.53 2.70 -8.36
CA VAL A 585 -18.92 3.99 -8.93
C VAL A 585 -19.97 3.76 -10.02
N LYS A 586 -19.66 2.95 -11.03
CA LYS A 586 -20.65 2.51 -12.02
C LYS A 586 -21.59 1.47 -11.39
N PRO A 587 -22.93 1.68 -11.38
CA PRO A 587 -23.84 0.68 -10.81
C PRO A 587 -23.85 -0.60 -11.67
N PRO A 588 -23.55 -1.79 -11.11
CA PRO A 588 -23.54 -3.03 -11.88
C PRO A 588 -24.90 -3.32 -12.52
N GLY A 589 -24.93 -3.50 -13.85
CA GLY A 589 -26.16 -3.73 -14.62
C GLY A 589 -26.72 -2.51 -15.34
N GLU A 590 -26.13 -1.32 -15.17
CA GLU A 590 -26.43 -0.18 -16.04
C GLU A 590 -25.51 -0.16 -17.27
N SER A 591 -26.13 0.00 -18.45
CA SER A 591 -25.45 0.01 -19.75
C SER A 591 -24.39 1.11 -19.85
N ASP A 592 -23.37 0.83 -20.65
CA ASP A 592 -22.33 1.78 -21.05
C ASP A 592 -22.70 2.58 -22.31
N GLY A 593 -23.66 2.11 -23.10
CA GLY A 593 -24.07 2.71 -24.37
C GLY A 593 -24.96 1.79 -25.19
N VAL A 594 -25.70 2.35 -26.15
CA VAL A 594 -26.65 1.58 -26.98
C VAL A 594 -25.90 0.74 -28.01
N ALA A 595 -26.30 -0.53 -28.18
CA ALA A 595 -25.62 -1.46 -29.09
C ALA A 595 -25.97 -1.27 -30.58
N THR A 596 -26.92 -0.40 -30.91
CA THR A 596 -27.49 -0.26 -32.25
C THR A 596 -27.63 1.22 -32.64
N ALA A 597 -27.10 1.58 -33.81
CA ALA A 597 -27.23 2.93 -34.36
C ALA A 597 -28.69 3.30 -34.70
N GLY A 598 -29.03 4.59 -34.60
CA GLY A 598 -30.36 5.12 -34.96
C GLY A 598 -31.46 4.89 -33.93
N VAL A 599 -31.18 4.22 -32.81
CA VAL A 599 -32.04 4.24 -31.62
C VAL A 599 -31.85 5.60 -30.92
N ILE A 600 -32.95 6.20 -30.46
CA ILE A 600 -32.98 7.50 -29.77
C ILE A 600 -33.57 7.30 -28.37
N ASP A 601 -32.95 7.90 -27.37
CA ASP A 601 -33.49 7.94 -26.01
C ASP A 601 -34.60 9.01 -25.90
N PRO A 602 -35.86 8.65 -25.58
CA PRO A 602 -36.97 9.60 -25.54
C PRO A 602 -36.91 10.57 -24.35
N THR A 603 -36.03 10.32 -23.37
CA THR A 603 -35.82 11.14 -22.16
C THR A 603 -34.45 11.82 -22.14
N ASP A 604 -33.61 11.55 -23.15
CA ASP A 604 -32.23 12.04 -23.20
C ASP A 604 -31.67 12.09 -24.64
N PRO A 605 -32.16 12.98 -25.51
CA PRO A 605 -31.76 13.02 -26.93
C PRO A 605 -30.28 13.37 -27.17
N ALA A 606 -29.50 13.69 -26.12
CA ALA A 606 -28.05 13.79 -26.18
C ALA A 606 -27.36 12.41 -26.26
N LYS A 607 -28.01 11.34 -25.76
CA LYS A 607 -27.45 9.99 -25.72
C LYS A 607 -27.43 9.33 -27.10
N GLN A 608 -26.23 9.10 -27.62
CA GLN A 608 -25.95 8.62 -28.97
C GLN A 608 -25.37 7.19 -28.98
N PHE A 609 -25.08 6.70 -30.18
CA PHE A 609 -24.42 5.42 -30.44
C PHE A 609 -22.92 5.64 -30.68
N ASP A 610 -22.08 4.93 -29.92
CA ASP A 610 -20.65 4.79 -30.20
C ASP A 610 -20.40 3.38 -30.77
N ALA A 611 -19.63 3.27 -31.85
CA ALA A 611 -19.34 1.97 -32.48
C ALA A 611 -18.55 1.01 -31.56
N MET A 612 -17.92 1.49 -30.48
CA MET A 612 -17.35 0.63 -29.44
C MET A 612 -18.39 -0.21 -28.68
N CYS A 613 -19.67 0.17 -28.76
CA CYS A 613 -20.79 -0.57 -28.18
C CYS A 613 -21.47 -1.54 -29.16
N ASP A 614 -21.12 -1.51 -30.46
CA ASP A 614 -21.65 -2.45 -31.44
C ASP A 614 -20.97 -3.83 -31.28
N PRO A 615 -21.72 -4.92 -31.00
CA PRO A 615 -21.17 -6.26 -30.86
C PRO A 615 -20.52 -6.82 -32.15
N ASN A 616 -20.78 -6.21 -33.30
CA ASN A 616 -20.27 -6.64 -34.62
C ASN A 616 -19.05 -5.82 -35.08
N ALA A 617 -18.77 -4.69 -34.44
CA ALA A 617 -17.69 -3.80 -34.83
C ALA A 617 -16.31 -4.30 -34.38
N GLN A 618 -15.27 -3.76 -35.01
CA GLN A 618 -13.89 -3.91 -34.53
C GLN A 618 -13.56 -2.80 -33.53
N ASN A 619 -12.68 -3.12 -32.59
CA ASN A 619 -12.16 -2.19 -31.60
C ASN A 619 -11.39 -1.07 -32.31
N ARG A 620 -11.81 0.19 -32.10
CA ARG A 620 -11.24 1.34 -32.83
C ARG A 620 -9.79 1.65 -32.47
N TYR A 621 -9.33 1.22 -31.30
CA TYR A 621 -7.96 1.42 -30.83
C TYR A 621 -7.00 0.40 -31.47
N ASN A 622 -7.48 -0.81 -31.75
CA ASN A 622 -6.73 -1.85 -32.46
C ASN A 622 -7.70 -2.76 -33.24
N THR A 623 -7.83 -2.51 -34.55
CA THR A 623 -8.87 -3.11 -35.41
C THR A 623 -8.65 -4.59 -35.75
N ALA A 624 -7.59 -5.21 -35.20
CA ALA A 624 -7.41 -6.67 -35.23
C ALA A 624 -8.31 -7.42 -34.23
N TYR A 625 -8.95 -6.70 -33.30
CA TYR A 625 -9.80 -7.26 -32.24
C TYR A 625 -11.25 -6.75 -32.34
N PRO A 626 -12.26 -7.55 -31.97
CA PRO A 626 -13.64 -7.08 -31.85
C PRO A 626 -13.82 -6.14 -30.65
N THR A 627 -14.91 -5.37 -30.63
CA THR A 627 -15.32 -4.56 -29.47
C THR A 627 -15.56 -5.38 -28.20
N ASN A 628 -16.01 -6.63 -28.34
CA ASN A 628 -16.46 -7.50 -27.25
C ASN A 628 -17.66 -6.92 -26.44
N ALA A 629 -18.42 -6.00 -27.03
CA ALA A 629 -19.65 -5.49 -26.44
C ALA A 629 -20.79 -6.53 -26.50
N LEU A 630 -21.68 -6.52 -25.50
CA LEU A 630 -22.89 -7.35 -25.50
C LEU A 630 -23.98 -6.78 -26.41
N ALA A 631 -24.58 -7.65 -27.23
CA ALA A 631 -25.71 -7.31 -28.07
C ALA A 631 -26.98 -6.96 -27.26
N GLY A 632 -27.81 -6.08 -27.82
CA GLY A 632 -29.08 -5.66 -27.22
C GLY A 632 -28.96 -4.65 -26.07
N ALA A 633 -27.80 -4.00 -25.91
CA ALA A 633 -27.60 -2.98 -24.89
C ALA A 633 -28.47 -1.73 -25.16
N PRO A 634 -29.17 -1.19 -24.14
CA PRO A 634 -29.88 0.09 -24.23
C PRO A 634 -28.91 1.28 -24.05
N HIS A 635 -29.41 2.51 -24.19
CA HIS A 635 -28.62 3.74 -23.94
C HIS A 635 -27.96 3.76 -22.55
N ALA A 636 -26.85 4.49 -22.43
CA ALA A 636 -26.04 4.56 -21.22
C ALA A 636 -26.86 4.94 -19.98
N GLY A 637 -26.61 4.26 -18.86
CA GLY A 637 -27.35 4.45 -17.59
C GLY A 637 -28.71 3.74 -17.53
N ARG A 638 -29.23 3.18 -18.64
CA ARG A 638 -30.42 2.31 -18.59
C ARG A 638 -30.06 0.90 -18.12
N TRP A 639 -31.01 0.27 -17.46
CA TRP A 639 -30.91 -1.10 -16.97
C TRP A 639 -30.72 -2.11 -18.11
N PHE A 640 -29.72 -2.98 -18.00
CA PHE A 640 -29.35 -3.96 -19.02
C PHE A 640 -29.39 -5.40 -18.44
N PRO A 641 -30.56 -6.08 -18.50
CA PRO A 641 -30.79 -7.37 -17.85
C PRO A 641 -29.75 -8.45 -18.13
N SER A 642 -29.36 -8.64 -19.39
CA SER A 642 -28.43 -9.70 -19.80
C SER A 642 -27.00 -9.45 -19.31
N GLN A 643 -26.54 -8.19 -19.32
CA GLN A 643 -25.25 -7.81 -18.72
C GLN A 643 -25.31 -7.96 -17.20
N PHE A 644 -26.37 -7.50 -16.52
CA PHE A 644 -26.47 -7.67 -15.07
C PHE A 644 -26.44 -9.16 -14.67
N ALA A 645 -27.23 -9.99 -15.33
CA ALA A 645 -27.27 -11.42 -15.09
C ALA A 645 -25.92 -12.11 -15.39
N MET A 646 -25.13 -11.61 -16.35
CA MET A 646 -23.75 -12.04 -16.58
C MET A 646 -22.81 -11.57 -15.46
N LEU A 647 -22.85 -10.28 -15.09
CA LEU A 647 -22.00 -9.68 -14.06
C LEU A 647 -22.16 -10.41 -12.71
N VAL A 648 -23.38 -10.80 -12.35
CA VAL A 648 -23.68 -11.58 -11.14
C VAL A 648 -23.19 -13.04 -11.26
N ARG A 649 -23.41 -13.70 -12.41
CA ARG A 649 -22.91 -15.07 -12.65
C ARG A 649 -21.38 -15.17 -12.63
N ASN A 650 -20.71 -14.14 -13.14
CA ASN A 650 -19.26 -14.06 -13.24
C ASN A 650 -18.62 -13.28 -12.07
N ALA A 651 -19.35 -13.02 -10.98
CA ALA A 651 -18.82 -12.29 -9.85
C ALA A 651 -17.58 -12.99 -9.23
N TYR A 652 -16.56 -12.21 -8.89
CA TYR A 652 -15.38 -12.68 -8.18
C TYR A 652 -14.93 -11.63 -7.14
N PRO A 653 -14.98 -11.93 -5.83
CA PRO A 653 -15.49 -13.17 -5.23
C PRO A 653 -16.97 -13.46 -5.59
N PRO A 654 -17.42 -14.73 -5.64
CA PRO A 654 -18.82 -15.05 -5.96
C PRO A 654 -19.84 -14.39 -5.02
N ILE A 655 -21.04 -14.09 -5.51
CA ILE A 655 -22.11 -13.51 -4.68
C ILE A 655 -22.75 -14.60 -3.81
N SER A 656 -22.73 -14.39 -2.49
CA SER A 656 -23.40 -15.23 -1.48
C SER A 656 -24.92 -15.29 -1.69
N GLN A 657 -25.54 -16.42 -1.34
CA GLN A 657 -27.00 -16.58 -1.47
C GLN A 657 -27.74 -15.88 -0.31
N SER A 658 -28.75 -15.07 -0.64
CA SER A 658 -29.71 -14.57 0.35
C SER A 658 -30.68 -15.69 0.76
N THR A 659 -30.88 -15.88 2.07
CA THR A 659 -31.66 -17.00 2.63
C THR A 659 -33.15 -16.71 2.86
N ASN A 660 -33.69 -15.60 2.33
CA ASN A 660 -35.10 -15.25 2.47
C ASN A 660 -35.98 -15.90 1.38
N PRO A 661 -37.05 -16.64 1.76
CA PRO A 661 -37.95 -17.29 0.81
C PRO A 661 -38.91 -16.31 0.11
N THR A 662 -39.42 -16.72 -1.04
CA THR A 662 -40.23 -15.91 -1.96
C THR A 662 -41.65 -15.64 -1.47
N THR A 663 -42.15 -14.42 -1.72
CA THR A 663 -43.59 -14.12 -1.77
C THR A 663 -43.92 -13.34 -3.04
N THR A 664 -44.75 -13.92 -3.91
CA THR A 664 -45.18 -13.37 -5.21
C THR A 664 -46.14 -12.19 -5.03
N PRO A 665 -46.05 -11.10 -5.82
CA PRO A 665 -46.99 -9.99 -5.73
C PRO A 665 -48.36 -10.31 -6.35
N VAL A 666 -49.44 -9.85 -5.71
CA VAL A 666 -50.80 -9.82 -6.25
C VAL A 666 -51.26 -8.35 -6.34
N ALA A 667 -51.97 -8.01 -7.42
CA ALA A 667 -52.24 -6.62 -7.80
C ALA A 667 -53.25 -5.89 -6.89
N THR A 668 -53.08 -4.56 -6.80
CA THR A 668 -53.94 -3.65 -6.02
C THR A 668 -55.21 -3.24 -6.75
N THR A 669 -56.35 -3.26 -6.05
CA THR A 669 -57.55 -2.45 -6.35
C THR A 669 -58.08 -1.77 -5.07
N VAL A 670 -58.78 -0.64 -5.25
CA VAL A 670 -58.99 0.48 -4.30
C VAL A 670 -60.27 1.24 -4.76
N PRO A 671 -61.08 2.00 -3.97
CA PRO A 671 -61.19 2.28 -2.51
C PRO A 671 -62.63 1.85 -1.99
N PRO A 672 -63.36 2.47 -1.00
CA PRO A 672 -63.05 3.53 -0.02
C PRO A 672 -63.57 3.40 1.45
N THR A 673 -63.16 4.37 2.28
CA THR A 673 -63.82 4.91 3.50
C THR A 673 -64.06 4.02 4.73
N SER A 674 -63.25 4.20 5.79
CA SER A 674 -63.54 5.21 6.85
C SER A 674 -62.47 5.22 7.98
N THR A 675 -62.40 6.33 8.73
CA THR A 675 -61.54 6.63 9.90
C THR A 675 -62.35 7.46 10.90
N PRO A 676 -61.91 7.74 12.15
CA PRO A 676 -60.71 7.31 12.92
C PRO A 676 -61.15 6.44 14.15
N VAL A 677 -60.45 6.16 15.28
CA VAL A 677 -59.50 6.88 16.18
C VAL A 677 -58.75 5.86 17.09
N GLY A 678 -57.53 6.15 17.55
CA GLY A 678 -57.08 5.75 18.91
C GLY A 678 -55.86 4.80 19.07
N THR A 679 -54.68 5.38 19.35
CA THR A 679 -53.51 4.74 20.03
C THR A 679 -53.72 4.71 21.57
N PRO A 680 -52.88 4.05 22.43
CA PRO A 680 -51.51 3.55 22.21
C PRO A 680 -51.15 2.13 22.76
N ALA A 681 -49.85 1.82 22.64
CA ALA A 681 -49.05 0.63 23.00
C ALA A 681 -49.35 -0.20 24.29
N PRO A 682 -49.01 -1.51 24.29
CA PRO A 682 -48.96 -2.39 25.47
C PRO A 682 -47.52 -2.67 25.97
N THR A 683 -47.38 -3.20 27.20
CA THR A 683 -46.09 -3.54 27.85
C THR A 683 -46.08 -4.90 28.57
N SER A 684 -44.91 -5.56 28.53
CA SER A 684 -44.32 -6.50 29.53
C SER A 684 -45.00 -7.82 29.98
N THR A 685 -44.34 -8.96 29.64
CA THR A 685 -43.76 -9.97 30.61
C THR A 685 -44.72 -10.97 31.34
N PRO A 686 -44.33 -12.22 31.74
CA PRO A 686 -43.13 -13.08 31.46
C PRO A 686 -43.38 -14.53 30.92
N ALA A 687 -42.29 -15.18 30.48
CA ALA A 687 -41.82 -16.61 30.58
C ALA A 687 -42.78 -17.78 31.00
N PRO A 688 -42.57 -19.07 30.55
CA PRO A 688 -41.25 -19.72 30.42
C PRO A 688 -41.00 -20.79 29.30
N THR A 689 -39.80 -21.40 29.33
CA THR A 689 -39.36 -22.69 28.72
C THR A 689 -39.14 -22.83 27.20
N SER A 690 -38.03 -22.21 26.75
CA SER A 690 -36.97 -22.76 25.87
C SER A 690 -37.16 -24.05 25.02
N THR A 691 -36.80 -23.95 23.74
CA THR A 691 -35.85 -24.86 23.05
C THR A 691 -35.08 -24.04 21.97
N PRO A 692 -33.76 -24.22 21.74
CA PRO A 692 -32.95 -23.27 20.96
C PRO A 692 -32.95 -23.45 19.43
N ALA A 693 -32.32 -22.49 18.75
CA ALA A 693 -32.11 -22.46 17.30
C ALA A 693 -31.11 -23.54 16.79
N PRO A 694 -31.10 -23.85 15.47
CA PRO A 694 -30.02 -24.60 14.85
C PRO A 694 -28.72 -23.77 14.90
N THR A 695 -27.85 -24.13 15.85
CA THR A 695 -26.54 -23.51 16.07
C THR A 695 -25.60 -23.70 14.88
N SER A 696 -24.72 -22.74 14.64
CA SER A 696 -23.40 -23.04 14.09
C SER A 696 -22.76 -24.12 14.96
N VAL A 697 -22.41 -25.28 14.38
CA VAL A 697 -21.90 -26.43 15.15
C VAL A 697 -20.66 -26.00 15.95
N PRO A 698 -20.69 -26.03 17.30
CA PRO A 698 -19.53 -25.72 18.11
C PRO A 698 -18.40 -26.71 17.80
N GLY A 699 -17.18 -26.20 17.64
CA GLY A 699 -16.02 -27.03 17.26
C GLY A 699 -15.92 -27.42 15.77
N VAL A 700 -16.52 -26.66 14.84
CA VAL A 700 -16.08 -26.71 13.43
C VAL A 700 -14.85 -25.83 13.24
N HIS A 701 -13.75 -26.47 12.87
CA HIS A 701 -12.48 -25.82 12.54
C HIS A 701 -12.61 -25.04 11.22
N VAL A 702 -12.46 -23.72 11.25
CA VAL A 702 -12.56 -22.86 10.06
C VAL A 702 -11.19 -22.58 9.42
N ALA A 703 -11.17 -22.12 8.16
CA ALA A 703 -9.91 -21.82 7.47
C ALA A 703 -9.15 -20.61 8.05
N ASN A 704 -9.85 -19.67 8.67
CA ASN A 704 -9.28 -18.49 9.33
C ASN A 704 -10.12 -18.20 10.59
N PRO A 705 -9.52 -18.16 11.80
CA PRO A 705 -10.27 -18.01 13.05
C PRO A 705 -10.78 -16.58 13.32
N PHE A 706 -10.24 -15.57 12.66
CA PHE A 706 -10.62 -14.16 12.84
C PHE A 706 -11.81 -13.76 11.94
N VAL A 707 -11.92 -14.33 10.75
CA VAL A 707 -13.01 -14.00 9.80
C VAL A 707 -14.38 -14.38 10.37
N GLY A 708 -15.24 -13.37 10.53
CA GLY A 708 -16.57 -13.52 11.13
C GLY A 708 -16.56 -13.72 12.64
N ALA A 709 -15.46 -13.41 13.33
CA ALA A 709 -15.37 -13.38 14.79
C ALA A 709 -14.99 -11.98 15.29
N GLN A 710 -15.46 -11.64 16.49
CA GLN A 710 -14.99 -10.47 17.25
C GLN A 710 -13.78 -10.85 18.09
N GLY A 711 -12.77 -9.99 18.14
CA GLY A 711 -11.62 -10.22 19.01
C GLY A 711 -11.97 -10.07 20.49
N TYR A 712 -11.41 -10.92 21.34
CA TYR A 712 -11.55 -10.82 22.79
C TYR A 712 -10.95 -9.51 23.31
N ILE A 713 -11.74 -8.72 24.04
CA ILE A 713 -11.29 -7.50 24.69
C ILE A 713 -10.78 -7.87 26.09
N ASN A 714 -9.46 -7.86 26.27
CA ASN A 714 -8.84 -8.10 27.57
C ASN A 714 -9.22 -6.97 28.55
N SER A 715 -10.06 -7.30 29.52
CA SER A 715 -10.60 -6.36 30.52
C SER A 715 -9.53 -5.76 31.44
N GLU A 716 -8.44 -6.48 31.71
CA GLU A 716 -7.34 -5.97 32.55
C GLU A 716 -6.49 -4.96 31.78
N TYR A 717 -6.22 -5.24 30.51
CA TYR A 717 -5.56 -4.29 29.61
C TYR A 717 -6.41 -3.03 29.42
N ALA A 718 -7.70 -3.20 29.12
CA ALA A 718 -8.64 -2.08 28.98
C ALA A 718 -8.73 -1.23 30.27
N ALA A 719 -8.70 -1.85 31.46
CA ALA A 719 -8.66 -1.12 32.73
C ALA A 719 -7.38 -0.30 32.91
N ARG A 720 -6.20 -0.86 32.58
CA ARG A 720 -4.91 -0.14 32.62
C ARG A 720 -4.91 1.05 31.67
N VAL A 721 -5.33 0.84 30.42
CA VAL A 721 -5.47 1.89 29.41
C VAL A 721 -6.43 2.99 29.88
N ASN A 722 -7.60 2.64 30.40
CA ASN A 722 -8.59 3.62 30.89
C ASN A 722 -8.06 4.41 32.09
N ALA A 723 -7.28 3.80 32.99
CA ALA A 723 -6.65 4.51 34.10
C ALA A 723 -5.62 5.53 33.60
N GLU A 724 -4.73 5.12 32.68
CA GLU A 724 -3.71 5.98 32.07
C GLU A 724 -4.31 7.13 31.25
N ALA A 725 -5.37 6.84 30.49
CA ALA A 725 -6.10 7.81 29.70
C ALA A 725 -6.73 8.91 30.56
N ASN A 726 -7.37 8.51 31.67
CA ASN A 726 -7.98 9.44 32.63
C ASN A 726 -6.92 10.25 33.40
N ALA A 727 -5.75 9.66 33.69
CA ALA A 727 -4.63 10.37 34.31
C ALA A 727 -3.94 11.36 33.36
N THR A 728 -3.83 11.01 32.07
CA THR A 728 -3.21 11.84 31.02
C THR A 728 -4.11 12.99 30.60
N GLY A 729 -5.40 12.73 30.36
CA GLY A 729 -6.39 13.71 29.95
C GLY A 729 -6.12 14.39 28.60
N GLY A 730 -6.97 15.37 28.27
CA GLY A 730 -6.90 16.11 27.00
C GLY A 730 -6.94 15.21 25.76
N THR A 731 -6.39 15.71 24.65
CA THR A 731 -6.36 14.99 23.36
C THR A 731 -5.71 13.61 23.47
N LEU A 732 -4.58 13.50 24.19
CA LEU A 732 -3.84 12.25 24.31
C LEU A 732 -4.60 11.22 25.17
N GLY A 733 -5.28 11.66 26.23
CA GLY A 733 -6.18 10.81 27.01
C GLY A 733 -7.32 10.24 26.16
N SER A 734 -7.99 11.07 25.35
CA SER A 734 -9.06 10.59 24.45
C SER A 734 -8.54 9.57 23.42
N GLN A 735 -7.36 9.81 22.83
CA GLN A 735 -6.69 8.83 21.97
C GLN A 735 -6.40 7.51 22.70
N MET A 736 -5.90 7.58 23.94
CA MET A 736 -5.67 6.41 24.78
C MET A 736 -6.95 5.60 25.05
N LEU A 737 -8.09 6.25 25.36
CA LEU A 737 -9.36 5.55 25.62
C LEU A 737 -9.77 4.62 24.47
N LYS A 738 -9.50 4.97 23.21
CA LYS A 738 -9.82 4.10 22.07
C LYS A 738 -8.96 2.85 22.00
N VAL A 739 -7.75 2.89 22.57
CA VAL A 739 -6.87 1.71 22.61
C VAL A 739 -7.48 0.60 23.48
N ALA A 740 -8.28 0.96 24.49
CA ALA A 740 -8.99 -0.01 25.35
C ALA A 740 -10.07 -0.82 24.61
N SER A 741 -10.48 -0.40 23.39
CA SER A 741 -11.50 -1.09 22.58
C SER A 741 -10.94 -2.07 21.55
N TYR A 742 -9.63 -2.23 21.44
CA TYR A 742 -9.01 -3.21 20.54
C TYR A 742 -8.62 -4.50 21.27
N PRO A 743 -8.72 -5.68 20.61
CA PRO A 743 -8.30 -6.94 21.19
C PRO A 743 -6.78 -7.02 21.33
N THR A 744 -6.32 -7.70 22.39
CA THR A 744 -4.90 -7.97 22.67
C THR A 744 -4.74 -9.42 23.11
N ALA A 745 -3.59 -10.03 22.86
CA ALA A 745 -3.34 -11.41 23.27
C ALA A 745 -3.09 -11.52 24.79
N VAL A 746 -3.50 -12.65 25.37
CA VAL A 746 -3.23 -13.02 26.78
C VAL A 746 -1.90 -13.77 26.85
N TRP A 747 -0.93 -13.27 27.59
CA TRP A 747 0.38 -13.92 27.74
C TRP A 747 0.39 -14.94 28.88
N LEU A 748 0.85 -16.16 28.59
CA LEU A 748 1.05 -17.22 29.58
C LEU A 748 2.56 -17.43 29.79
N ASP A 749 3.27 -16.41 30.26
CA ASP A 749 4.76 -16.35 30.30
C ASP A 749 5.43 -17.21 31.39
N ARG A 750 4.66 -18.07 32.08
CA ARG A 750 5.05 -19.00 33.16
C ARG A 750 3.86 -19.88 33.57
N ILE A 751 4.09 -20.98 34.28
CA ILE A 751 3.06 -21.88 34.83
C ILE A 751 2.04 -21.11 35.69
N ALA A 752 2.51 -20.13 36.48
CA ALA A 752 1.64 -19.32 37.33
C ALA A 752 0.57 -18.52 36.54
N ALA A 753 0.85 -18.11 35.30
CA ALA A 753 -0.10 -17.36 34.47
C ALA A 753 -1.32 -18.20 34.03
N ILE A 754 -1.20 -19.53 34.03
CA ILE A 754 -2.31 -20.45 33.72
C ILE A 754 -3.41 -20.32 34.78
N ALA A 755 -3.02 -20.22 36.06
CA ALA A 755 -3.93 -20.07 37.19
C ALA A 755 -4.32 -18.60 37.45
N GLY A 756 -3.43 -17.66 37.18
CA GLY A 756 -3.58 -16.24 37.50
C GLY A 756 -3.00 -15.89 38.89
N SER A 757 -3.22 -14.65 39.32
CA SER A 757 -2.79 -14.12 40.61
C SER A 757 -3.87 -13.22 41.22
N SER A 758 -3.59 -12.51 42.32
CA SER A 758 -4.48 -11.46 42.83
C SER A 758 -4.60 -10.25 41.89
N ASP A 759 -3.60 -10.06 41.01
CA ASP A 759 -3.37 -8.84 40.24
C ASP A 759 -3.41 -9.11 38.72
N SER A 760 -3.77 -10.33 38.32
CA SER A 760 -3.86 -10.79 36.92
C SER A 760 -4.79 -12.01 36.76
N MET A 761 -5.66 -11.97 35.77
CA MET A 761 -6.53 -13.10 35.41
C MET A 761 -5.72 -14.32 34.92
N GLY A 762 -6.22 -15.51 35.25
CA GLY A 762 -5.70 -16.77 34.68
C GLY A 762 -6.38 -17.14 33.36
N LEU A 763 -5.81 -18.10 32.63
CA LEU A 763 -6.36 -18.57 31.34
C LEU A 763 -7.85 -18.90 31.40
N ARG A 764 -8.29 -19.65 32.43
CA ARG A 764 -9.71 -20.01 32.60
C ARG A 764 -10.61 -18.78 32.81
N ALA A 765 -10.13 -17.76 33.52
CA ALA A 765 -10.88 -16.53 33.75
C ALA A 765 -11.00 -15.68 32.46
N HIS A 766 -9.95 -15.61 31.64
CA HIS A 766 -10.03 -14.95 30.33
C HIS A 766 -10.98 -15.67 29.37
N LEU A 767 -10.96 -17.02 29.35
CA LEU A 767 -11.89 -17.81 28.54
C LEU A 767 -13.35 -17.67 29.04
N ASP A 768 -13.58 -17.62 30.36
CA ASP A 768 -14.91 -17.34 30.91
C ASP A 768 -15.40 -15.91 30.58
N ALA A 769 -14.50 -14.91 30.60
CA ALA A 769 -14.82 -13.56 30.13
C ALA A 769 -15.10 -13.50 28.61
N ALA A 770 -14.38 -14.28 27.80
CA ALA A 770 -14.63 -14.41 26.37
C ALA A 770 -15.99 -15.08 26.06
N LEU A 771 -16.42 -16.06 26.88
CA LEU A 771 -17.79 -16.61 26.80
C LEU A 771 -18.85 -15.56 27.13
N VAL A 772 -18.62 -14.68 28.10
CA VAL A 772 -19.52 -13.56 28.41
C VAL A 772 -19.58 -12.56 27.26
N GLN A 773 -18.43 -12.19 26.66
CA GLN A 773 -18.40 -11.35 25.46
C GLN A 773 -19.13 -12.01 24.28
N GLN A 774 -19.01 -13.32 24.10
CA GLN A 774 -19.68 -14.08 23.04
C GLN A 774 -21.22 -14.00 23.13
N GLN A 775 -21.79 -13.89 24.33
CA GLN A 775 -23.24 -13.73 24.51
C GLN A 775 -23.78 -12.40 23.95
N THR A 776 -22.94 -11.36 23.88
CA THR A 776 -23.32 -10.02 23.36
C THR A 776 -22.75 -9.72 21.97
N SER A 777 -21.65 -10.35 21.59
CA SER A 777 -20.87 -10.03 20.39
C SER A 777 -20.89 -11.12 19.31
N GLY A 778 -21.52 -12.27 19.57
CA GLY A 778 -21.55 -13.41 18.65
C GLY A 778 -20.28 -14.26 18.73
N GLN A 779 -19.77 -14.75 17.60
CA GLN A 779 -18.54 -15.55 17.59
C GLN A 779 -17.36 -14.72 18.12
N VAL A 780 -16.65 -15.22 19.14
CA VAL A 780 -15.43 -14.59 19.65
C VAL A 780 -14.20 -15.41 19.24
N ALA A 781 -13.11 -14.70 18.93
CA ALA A 781 -11.76 -15.21 18.79
C ALA A 781 -10.87 -14.63 19.91
N ILE A 782 -10.22 -15.48 20.69
CA ILE A 782 -9.31 -15.10 21.77
C ILE A 782 -7.89 -15.57 21.44
N SER A 783 -6.94 -14.65 21.41
CA SER A 783 -5.53 -14.97 21.22
C SER A 783 -4.83 -15.18 22.56
N ILE A 784 -4.09 -16.28 22.69
CA ILE A 784 -3.24 -16.61 23.84
C ILE A 784 -1.81 -16.89 23.37
N VAL A 785 -0.82 -16.42 24.12
CA VAL A 785 0.60 -16.65 23.85
C VAL A 785 1.10 -17.75 24.79
N VAL A 786 1.51 -18.87 24.22
CA VAL A 786 2.09 -20.02 24.93
C VAL A 786 3.61 -19.90 24.79
N TYR A 787 4.30 -19.62 25.91
CA TYR A 787 5.69 -19.18 25.93
C TYR A 787 6.44 -19.55 27.21
N ASP A 788 6.86 -20.82 27.35
CA ASP A 788 7.63 -21.28 28.53
C ASP A 788 8.61 -22.44 28.27
N LEU A 789 9.14 -22.58 27.04
CA LEU A 789 10.14 -23.63 26.75
C LEU A 789 11.36 -23.59 27.72
N PRO A 790 11.96 -24.74 28.07
CA PRO A 790 13.12 -24.77 28.94
C PRO A 790 14.35 -24.13 28.29
N ASN A 791 15.03 -23.24 29.00
CA ASN A 791 16.02 -22.29 28.46
C ASN A 791 15.43 -21.28 27.46
N ARG A 792 14.14 -20.89 27.58
CA ARG A 792 13.48 -19.81 26.79
C ARG A 792 14.39 -18.60 26.59
N ASP A 793 14.23 -17.86 25.49
CA ASP A 793 15.11 -16.71 25.19
C ASP A 793 16.60 -17.12 25.20
N CYS A 794 16.96 -18.33 24.72
CA CYS A 794 18.29 -18.95 24.92
C CYS A 794 19.51 -18.12 24.45
N ALA A 795 19.29 -17.07 23.66
CA ALA A 795 20.33 -16.13 23.24
C ALA A 795 20.28 -14.75 23.93
N ALA A 796 19.27 -14.43 24.75
CA ALA A 796 19.21 -13.18 25.51
C ALA A 796 20.37 -13.09 26.52
N LEU A 797 20.69 -11.88 26.98
CA LEU A 797 21.62 -11.69 28.10
C LEU A 797 20.94 -12.00 29.44
N ALA A 798 19.61 -11.85 29.50
CA ALA A 798 18.76 -12.24 30.60
C ALA A 798 17.52 -13.00 30.09
N SER A 799 17.54 -14.33 30.20
CA SER A 799 16.33 -15.14 30.02
C SER A 799 15.41 -14.98 31.22
N ASN A 800 14.12 -14.77 30.95
CA ASN A 800 13.06 -14.65 31.96
C ASN A 800 12.22 -15.94 32.08
N GLY A 801 12.68 -17.08 31.53
CA GLY A 801 11.98 -18.37 31.61
C GLY A 801 12.21 -19.09 32.94
N GLU A 802 11.18 -19.72 33.51
CA GLU A 802 11.30 -20.41 34.81
C GLU A 802 11.79 -21.86 34.71
N LEU A 803 11.86 -22.40 33.49
CA LEU A 803 12.28 -23.78 33.22
C LEU A 803 13.69 -23.84 32.60
N LYS A 804 14.54 -24.77 33.05
CA LYS A 804 15.87 -25.04 32.46
C LYS A 804 16.00 -26.48 32.00
N ILE A 805 16.73 -26.73 30.90
CA ILE A 805 16.90 -28.07 30.32
C ILE A 805 17.59 -29.00 31.33
N SER A 806 18.70 -28.54 31.90
CA SER A 806 19.46 -29.19 32.98
C SER A 806 18.67 -29.45 34.28
N GLU A 807 17.52 -28.81 34.48
CA GLU A 807 16.64 -28.97 35.67
C GLU A 807 15.38 -29.79 35.35
N ASN A 808 15.47 -30.72 34.38
CA ASN A 808 14.36 -31.52 33.86
C ASN A 808 13.22 -30.68 33.25
N GLY A 809 13.51 -29.43 32.86
CA GLY A 809 12.52 -28.45 32.43
C GLY A 809 11.70 -28.89 31.21
N LEU A 810 12.22 -29.75 30.33
CA LEU A 810 11.43 -30.31 29.22
C LEU A 810 10.30 -31.22 29.69
N ASN A 811 10.47 -31.95 30.81
CA ASN A 811 9.36 -32.71 31.39
C ASN A 811 8.37 -31.76 32.06
N ARG A 812 8.85 -30.78 32.84
CA ARG A 812 8.01 -29.78 33.52
C ARG A 812 7.16 -29.00 32.53
N TYR A 813 7.74 -28.52 31.43
CA TYR A 813 7.03 -27.88 30.32
C TYR A 813 5.89 -28.73 29.77
N LYS A 814 6.11 -30.05 29.66
CA LYS A 814 5.08 -30.98 29.17
C LYS A 814 3.96 -31.18 30.20
N THR A 815 4.30 -31.47 31.47
CA THR A 815 3.33 -31.93 32.48
C THR A 815 2.76 -30.86 33.40
N GLU A 816 3.48 -29.76 33.62
CA GLU A 816 3.09 -28.66 34.53
C GLU A 816 2.61 -27.41 33.77
N TYR A 817 2.98 -27.26 32.49
CA TYR A 817 2.64 -26.10 31.66
C TYR A 817 1.67 -26.45 30.51
N ILE A 818 2.11 -27.23 29.52
CA ILE A 818 1.27 -27.57 28.34
C ILE A 818 0.05 -28.42 28.72
N ASP A 819 0.21 -29.44 29.56
CA ASP A 819 -0.92 -30.34 29.88
C ASP A 819 -2.07 -29.62 30.63
N PRO A 820 -1.81 -28.72 31.60
CA PRO A 820 -2.85 -27.86 32.16
C PRO A 820 -3.49 -26.88 31.16
N ILE A 821 -2.72 -26.27 30.24
CA ILE A 821 -3.29 -25.41 29.18
C ILE A 821 -4.22 -26.23 28.28
N ALA A 822 -3.77 -27.40 27.80
CA ALA A 822 -4.54 -28.30 26.97
C ALA A 822 -5.83 -28.78 27.67
N ALA A 823 -5.74 -29.10 28.97
CA ALA A 823 -6.89 -29.46 29.78
C ALA A 823 -7.92 -28.33 29.94
N ILE A 824 -7.47 -27.07 30.03
CA ILE A 824 -8.36 -25.89 30.13
C ILE A 824 -9.02 -25.58 28.79
N VAL A 825 -8.26 -25.45 27.69
CA VAL A 825 -8.83 -25.09 26.38
C VAL A 825 -9.76 -26.17 25.82
N GLY A 826 -9.56 -27.43 26.24
CA GLY A 826 -10.44 -28.56 25.94
C GLY A 826 -11.65 -28.72 26.85
N GLU A 827 -11.89 -27.85 27.83
CA GLU A 827 -13.16 -27.84 28.58
C GLU A 827 -14.33 -27.57 27.62
N SER A 828 -15.32 -28.46 27.60
CA SER A 828 -16.42 -28.41 26.62
C SER A 828 -17.24 -27.12 26.62
N LYS A 829 -17.21 -26.34 27.72
CA LYS A 829 -17.81 -25.00 27.77
C LYS A 829 -17.14 -23.99 26.82
N TYR A 830 -15.90 -24.21 26.39
CA TYR A 830 -15.17 -23.32 25.49
C TYR A 830 -15.23 -23.73 24.02
N ALA A 831 -15.89 -24.84 23.68
CA ALA A 831 -15.98 -25.34 22.29
C ALA A 831 -16.66 -24.37 21.30
N SER A 832 -17.32 -23.32 21.79
CA SER A 832 -17.89 -22.22 21.00
C SER A 832 -16.96 -21.01 20.81
N LEU A 833 -15.83 -20.95 21.52
CA LEU A 833 -14.77 -19.94 21.31
C LEU A 833 -13.77 -20.43 20.26
N ARG A 834 -13.25 -19.53 19.43
CA ARG A 834 -12.05 -19.79 18.62
C ARG A 834 -10.83 -19.36 19.43
N ILE A 835 -10.00 -20.31 19.84
CA ILE A 835 -8.84 -20.08 20.70
C ILE A 835 -7.59 -20.10 19.81
N VAL A 836 -6.99 -18.93 19.58
CA VAL A 836 -5.79 -18.79 18.75
C VAL A 836 -4.55 -18.85 19.64
N VAL A 837 -3.74 -19.89 19.46
CA VAL A 837 -2.47 -20.10 20.15
C VAL A 837 -1.35 -19.53 19.30
N ILE A 838 -0.65 -18.54 19.84
CA ILE A 838 0.65 -18.08 19.35
C ILE A 838 1.70 -18.89 20.10
N LEU A 839 2.44 -19.74 19.38
CA LEU A 839 3.26 -20.79 19.99
C LEU A 839 4.76 -20.44 19.97
N GLU A 840 5.33 -20.36 21.17
CA GLU A 840 6.74 -20.24 21.51
C GLU A 840 7.53 -19.21 20.68
N PRO A 841 7.22 -17.89 20.83
CA PRO A 841 8.01 -16.78 20.31
C PRO A 841 9.53 -16.96 20.35
N ASP A 842 10.22 -16.47 19.32
CA ASP A 842 11.69 -16.45 19.17
C ASP A 842 12.42 -17.81 19.29
N SER A 843 11.72 -18.90 19.57
CA SER A 843 12.36 -20.12 20.09
C SER A 843 13.06 -20.91 18.99
N LEU A 844 12.36 -21.34 17.94
CA LEU A 844 13.03 -22.03 16.83
C LEU A 844 13.94 -21.07 16.03
N SER A 845 13.59 -19.78 15.94
CA SER A 845 14.42 -18.69 15.37
C SER A 845 15.82 -18.62 15.99
N ASN A 846 15.92 -18.82 17.30
CA ASN A 846 17.19 -18.88 18.02
C ASN A 846 18.06 -20.09 17.61
N LEU A 847 17.48 -21.24 17.30
CA LEU A 847 18.25 -22.43 16.87
C LEU A 847 18.89 -22.24 15.49
N VAL A 848 18.27 -21.44 14.62
CA VAL A 848 18.77 -21.12 13.27
C VAL A 848 20.04 -20.26 13.33
N THR A 849 20.15 -19.38 14.32
CA THR A 849 21.09 -18.24 14.28
C THR A 849 22.07 -18.19 15.45
N ASN A 850 21.65 -18.62 16.64
CA ASN A 850 22.39 -18.45 17.89
C ASN A 850 22.98 -19.76 18.43
N ALA A 851 23.23 -20.74 17.56
CA ALA A 851 23.77 -22.07 17.90
C ALA A 851 25.14 -22.07 18.62
N SER A 852 25.85 -20.94 18.59
CA SER A 852 27.11 -20.71 19.34
C SER A 852 26.91 -20.29 20.80
N ILE A 853 25.71 -19.85 21.19
CA ILE A 853 25.39 -19.47 22.56
C ILE A 853 25.15 -20.75 23.39
N PRO A 854 25.79 -20.93 24.57
CA PRO A 854 25.74 -22.20 25.31
C PRO A 854 24.33 -22.72 25.62
N ALA A 855 23.38 -21.86 26.00
CA ALA A 855 22.01 -22.27 26.29
C ALA A 855 21.22 -22.70 25.03
N CYS A 856 21.49 -22.08 23.87
CA CYS A 856 20.95 -22.54 22.59
C CYS A 856 21.64 -23.83 22.12
N ALA A 857 22.95 -23.98 22.34
CA ALA A 857 23.66 -25.23 22.07
C ALA A 857 23.12 -26.39 22.92
N GLU A 858 22.74 -26.14 24.19
CA GLU A 858 22.00 -27.10 25.04
C GLU A 858 20.61 -27.42 24.44
N ALA A 859 19.86 -26.42 23.97
CA ALA A 859 18.56 -26.61 23.32
C ALA A 859 18.63 -27.41 22.00
N ILE A 860 19.69 -27.21 21.20
CA ILE A 860 19.96 -27.98 19.97
C ILE A 860 20.36 -29.42 20.32
N SER A 861 21.36 -29.61 21.19
CA SER A 861 21.95 -30.92 21.47
C SER A 861 21.03 -31.86 22.28
N SER A 862 20.16 -31.31 23.14
CA SER A 862 19.07 -32.05 23.79
C SER A 862 17.84 -32.24 22.88
N GLY A 863 17.70 -31.41 21.83
CA GLY A 863 16.50 -31.29 21.02
C GLY A 863 15.29 -30.73 21.77
N ALA A 864 15.48 -30.12 22.95
CA ALA A 864 14.38 -29.77 23.86
C ALA A 864 13.33 -28.84 23.25
N TYR A 865 13.75 -27.82 22.49
CA TYR A 865 12.83 -26.92 21.79
C TYR A 865 11.97 -27.67 20.76
N VAL A 866 12.58 -28.47 19.88
CA VAL A 866 11.88 -29.24 18.83
C VAL A 866 10.89 -30.23 19.47
N GLN A 867 11.31 -30.96 20.50
CA GLN A 867 10.45 -31.90 21.24
C GLN A 867 9.35 -31.21 22.06
N GLY A 868 9.60 -30.00 22.55
CA GLY A 868 8.63 -29.19 23.30
C GLY A 868 7.54 -28.66 22.38
N VAL A 869 7.92 -27.99 21.29
CA VAL A 869 7.00 -27.51 20.24
C VAL A 869 6.17 -28.66 19.67
N GLN A 870 6.79 -29.81 19.35
CA GLN A 870 6.06 -30.99 18.89
C GLN A 870 5.05 -31.49 19.92
N TYR A 871 5.38 -31.49 21.21
CA TYR A 871 4.45 -31.89 22.27
C TYR A 871 3.29 -30.89 22.42
N ALA A 872 3.58 -29.59 22.41
CA ALA A 872 2.57 -28.53 22.47
C ALA A 872 1.58 -28.64 21.29
N ILE A 873 2.08 -28.79 20.07
CA ILE A 873 1.23 -29.03 18.89
C ILE A 873 0.38 -30.30 19.07
N ASN A 874 1.00 -31.42 19.45
CA ASN A 874 0.32 -32.70 19.63
C ASN A 874 -0.74 -32.70 20.74
N LYS A 875 -0.62 -31.82 21.76
CA LYS A 875 -1.58 -31.69 22.87
C LYS A 875 -2.66 -30.63 22.66
N LEU A 876 -2.33 -29.52 22.00
CA LEU A 876 -3.28 -28.43 21.76
C LEU A 876 -4.15 -28.69 20.52
N ASN A 877 -3.60 -29.26 19.45
CA ASN A 877 -4.33 -29.62 18.23
C ASN A 877 -5.12 -30.95 18.37
N VAL A 878 -5.70 -31.21 19.55
CA VAL A 878 -6.68 -32.28 19.79
C VAL A 878 -8.13 -31.76 19.80
N THR A 879 -8.30 -30.43 19.87
CA THR A 879 -9.59 -29.75 19.98
C THR A 879 -9.81 -28.85 18.76
N SER A 880 -10.90 -29.07 18.03
CA SER A 880 -11.21 -28.43 16.73
C SER A 880 -11.70 -26.98 16.82
N ASN A 881 -11.43 -26.33 17.96
CA ASN A 881 -11.66 -24.92 18.22
C ASN A 881 -10.35 -24.18 18.63
N VAL A 882 -9.22 -24.89 18.67
CA VAL A 882 -7.88 -24.35 18.92
C VAL A 882 -7.11 -24.25 17.60
N TYR A 883 -6.54 -23.08 17.32
CA TYR A 883 -5.83 -22.74 16.09
C TYR A 883 -4.39 -22.38 16.44
N ILE A 884 -3.39 -23.02 15.83
CA ILE A 884 -1.97 -22.86 16.22
C ILE A 884 -1.20 -22.08 15.15
N TYR A 885 -0.64 -20.94 15.55
CA TYR A 885 0.28 -20.12 14.76
C TYR A 885 1.67 -20.14 15.40
N MET A 886 2.67 -20.64 14.69
CA MET A 886 4.05 -20.68 15.19
C MET A 886 4.80 -19.39 14.89
N ASP A 887 5.52 -18.84 15.87
CA ASP A 887 6.33 -17.64 15.66
C ASP A 887 7.52 -17.89 14.72
N ILE A 888 7.75 -16.97 13.78
CA ILE A 888 8.87 -16.95 12.84
C ILE A 888 9.71 -15.66 12.99
N ALA A 889 9.85 -15.16 14.22
CA ALA A 889 10.51 -13.91 14.56
C ALA A 889 10.08 -12.74 13.65
N HIS A 890 11.03 -12.08 12.97
CA HIS A 890 10.77 -10.89 12.15
C HIS A 890 11.79 -10.80 11.01
N SER A 891 11.50 -9.97 10.00
CA SER A 891 12.28 -9.93 8.76
C SER A 891 13.73 -9.52 8.98
N GLY A 892 13.97 -8.62 9.92
CA GLY A 892 15.31 -8.20 10.36
C GLY A 892 16.19 -9.32 10.91
N TRP A 893 15.62 -10.46 11.33
CA TRP A 893 16.35 -11.60 11.91
C TRP A 893 16.42 -12.79 10.95
N LEU A 894 15.29 -13.28 10.44
CA LEU A 894 15.25 -14.49 9.60
C LEU A 894 15.10 -14.21 8.09
N GLY A 895 14.90 -12.95 7.68
CA GLY A 895 14.81 -12.57 6.26
C GLY A 895 16.14 -12.67 5.49
N TRP A 896 17.27 -12.76 6.18
CA TRP A 896 18.59 -12.91 5.56
C TRP A 896 18.70 -14.22 4.77
N ASP A 897 19.30 -14.20 3.57
CA ASP A 897 19.48 -15.36 2.70
C ASP A 897 20.09 -16.59 3.43
N SER A 898 21.02 -16.34 4.37
CA SER A 898 21.68 -17.35 5.21
C SER A 898 20.77 -17.99 6.26
N ASN A 899 19.71 -17.30 6.68
CA ASN A 899 18.86 -17.68 7.80
C ASN A 899 17.51 -18.21 7.32
N PHE A 900 16.99 -17.64 6.22
CA PHE A 900 15.69 -17.94 5.64
C PHE A 900 15.52 -19.42 5.29
N THR A 901 16.45 -19.98 4.49
CA THR A 901 16.35 -21.37 4.05
C THR A 901 16.53 -22.37 5.22
N PRO A 902 17.52 -22.23 6.13
CA PRO A 902 17.60 -23.06 7.33
C PRO A 902 16.39 -22.95 8.26
N ALA A 903 15.75 -21.77 8.37
CA ALA A 903 14.50 -21.62 9.11
C ALA A 903 13.38 -22.46 8.49
N ILE A 904 13.11 -22.32 7.18
CA ILE A 904 12.12 -23.15 6.47
C ILE A 904 12.40 -24.65 6.71
N GLN A 905 13.65 -25.09 6.67
CA GLN A 905 14.02 -26.48 6.93
C GLN A 905 13.72 -26.92 8.38
N LEU A 906 14.16 -26.15 9.38
CA LEU A 906 13.97 -26.47 10.80
C LEU A 906 12.47 -26.53 11.18
N TYR A 907 11.71 -25.53 10.78
CA TYR A 907 10.28 -25.43 11.08
C TYR A 907 9.51 -26.55 10.37
N THR A 908 9.79 -26.81 9.08
CA THR A 908 9.19 -27.94 8.36
C THR A 908 9.50 -29.27 9.01
N GLN A 909 10.74 -29.52 9.43
CA GLN A 909 11.11 -30.77 10.12
C GLN A 909 10.44 -30.89 11.49
N THR A 910 10.38 -29.80 12.25
CA THR A 910 9.72 -29.77 13.57
C THR A 910 8.25 -30.14 13.44
N VAL A 911 7.49 -29.46 12.58
CA VAL A 911 6.05 -29.73 12.39
C VAL A 911 5.80 -31.10 11.75
N ARG A 912 6.67 -31.55 10.81
CA ARG A 912 6.56 -32.89 10.19
C ARG A 912 6.73 -34.04 11.19
N GLY A 913 7.40 -33.82 12.32
CA GLY A 913 7.50 -34.78 13.43
C GLY A 913 6.30 -34.80 14.38
N THR A 914 5.26 -33.99 14.17
CA THR A 914 3.99 -34.05 14.92
C THR A 914 3.11 -35.19 14.42
N THR A 915 2.13 -35.62 15.23
CA THR A 915 1.20 -36.72 14.86
C THR A 915 0.29 -36.39 13.68
N LYS A 916 0.09 -35.10 13.37
CA LYS A 916 -0.65 -34.60 12.19
C LYS A 916 0.26 -34.20 11.01
N GLY A 917 1.58 -34.33 11.17
CA GLY A 917 2.57 -33.86 10.20
C GLY A 917 2.38 -32.37 9.90
N LEU A 918 2.50 -31.98 8.63
CA LEU A 918 2.37 -30.57 8.20
C LEU A 918 0.95 -29.98 8.31
N ASN A 919 -0.03 -30.77 8.78
CA ASN A 919 -1.37 -30.30 9.18
C ASN A 919 -1.48 -30.11 10.71
N GLY A 920 -0.34 -30.08 11.43
CA GLY A 920 -0.28 -29.88 12.87
C GLY A 920 -0.49 -28.43 13.31
N ILE A 921 -0.44 -27.46 12.39
CA ILE A 921 -0.63 -26.03 12.67
C ILE A 921 -1.49 -25.37 11.59
N ASP A 922 -2.04 -24.22 11.92
CA ASP A 922 -2.90 -23.41 11.07
C ASP A 922 -2.13 -22.31 10.34
N GLY A 923 -1.02 -21.85 10.92
CA GLY A 923 -0.20 -20.82 10.31
C GLY A 923 1.09 -20.49 11.03
N PHE A 924 1.65 -19.33 10.67
CA PHE A 924 2.81 -18.73 11.34
C PHE A 924 2.52 -17.28 11.74
N ILE A 925 3.34 -16.68 12.59
CA ILE A 925 3.23 -15.26 12.98
C ILE A 925 4.59 -14.59 12.96
N SER A 926 4.65 -13.34 12.47
CA SER A 926 5.86 -12.51 12.52
C SER A 926 5.68 -11.21 13.32
N ASN A 927 6.82 -10.57 13.58
CA ASN A 927 6.98 -9.33 14.33
C ASN A 927 6.46 -9.39 15.77
N THR A 928 6.24 -10.59 16.33
CA THR A 928 5.75 -10.79 17.69
C THR A 928 6.55 -9.98 18.70
N ALA A 929 5.87 -9.05 19.40
CA ALA A 929 6.49 -8.10 20.31
C ALA A 929 7.67 -7.28 19.72
N ASN A 930 7.71 -7.05 18.41
CA ASN A 930 8.81 -6.37 17.72
C ASN A 930 8.32 -5.12 16.96
N TYR A 931 9.25 -4.40 16.35
CA TYR A 931 9.11 -3.02 15.91
C TYR A 931 9.32 -2.83 14.40
N THR A 932 9.46 -3.90 13.63
CA THR A 932 9.72 -3.81 12.19
C THR A 932 8.46 -3.31 11.47
N PRO A 933 8.53 -2.23 10.69
CA PRO A 933 7.36 -1.64 10.02
C PRO A 933 6.61 -2.67 9.17
N LEU A 934 5.29 -2.48 9.05
CA LEU A 934 4.43 -3.35 8.24
C LEU A 934 4.77 -3.29 6.74
N ASN A 935 5.09 -2.09 6.22
CA ASN A 935 5.50 -1.84 4.83
C ASN A 935 6.55 -0.71 4.80
N GLU A 936 7.65 -0.84 4.06
CA GLU A 936 8.70 0.20 3.91
C GLU A 936 8.47 1.06 2.65
N ILE A 937 7.37 1.82 2.67
CA ILE A 937 6.78 2.49 1.49
C ILE A 937 7.71 3.47 0.74
N PHE A 938 8.79 3.95 1.36
CA PHE A 938 9.77 4.84 0.72
C PHE A 938 11.03 4.11 0.23
N LEU A 939 11.19 2.83 0.57
CA LEU A 939 12.29 1.96 0.15
C LEU A 939 11.80 0.62 -0.46
N PRO A 940 10.76 0.58 -1.32
CA PRO A 940 10.07 -0.65 -1.76
C PRO A 940 10.87 -1.53 -2.74
N ASN A 941 12.16 -1.28 -2.93
CA ASN A 941 13.03 -2.08 -3.79
C ASN A 941 14.41 -2.18 -3.14
N SER A 942 14.61 -3.22 -2.32
CA SER A 942 15.87 -3.47 -1.62
C SER A 942 17.08 -3.68 -2.55
N GLY A 943 16.83 -3.95 -3.84
CA GLY A 943 17.83 -4.03 -4.92
C GLY A 943 18.18 -2.71 -5.61
N LEU A 944 17.51 -1.59 -5.32
CA LEU A 944 17.80 -0.28 -5.92
C LEU A 944 19.25 0.15 -5.67
N THR A 945 20.03 0.44 -6.71
CA THR A 945 21.41 0.92 -6.59
C THR A 945 21.52 2.44 -6.70
N LEU A 946 22.10 3.08 -5.69
CA LEU A 946 22.46 4.50 -5.76
C LEU A 946 23.90 4.65 -6.28
N GLY A 947 24.16 5.66 -7.11
CA GLY A 947 25.52 6.09 -7.47
C GLY A 947 26.40 5.08 -8.24
N GLY A 948 25.88 3.90 -8.62
CA GLY A 948 26.61 2.89 -9.40
C GLY A 948 27.50 1.94 -8.59
N GLY A 949 27.26 1.79 -7.28
CA GLY A 949 28.01 0.86 -6.41
C GLY A 949 27.18 -0.33 -5.95
N ASN A 950 26.65 -0.24 -4.73
CA ASN A 950 25.91 -1.32 -4.06
C ASN A 950 24.40 -1.01 -3.99
N PRO A 951 23.52 -2.03 -3.87
CA PRO A 951 22.07 -1.83 -3.69
C PRO A 951 21.73 -1.31 -2.28
N ILE A 952 20.58 -0.66 -2.08
CA ILE A 952 20.23 -0.04 -0.79
C ILE A 952 20.16 -1.02 0.38
N ARG A 953 19.92 -2.32 0.13
CA ARG A 953 20.03 -3.37 1.17
C ARG A 953 21.42 -3.45 1.79
N SER A 954 22.48 -3.10 1.07
CA SER A 954 23.86 -3.10 1.57
C SER A 954 24.20 -2.01 2.59
N SER A 955 23.25 -1.09 2.86
CA SER A 955 23.42 -0.04 3.85
C SER A 955 23.65 -0.59 5.26
N LEU A 956 24.26 0.20 6.13
CA LEU A 956 24.59 -0.18 7.51
C LEU A 956 23.35 -0.51 8.38
N PHE A 957 22.15 -0.14 7.94
CA PHE A 957 20.90 -0.46 8.63
C PHE A 957 20.23 -1.76 8.15
N TYR A 958 20.43 -2.16 6.89
CA TYR A 958 19.80 -3.37 6.32
C TYR A 958 20.77 -4.52 6.07
N GLU A 959 22.08 -4.27 6.04
CA GLU A 959 23.16 -5.28 6.13
C GLU A 959 23.07 -6.45 5.11
N TRP A 960 22.59 -6.14 3.89
CA TRP A 960 22.26 -7.03 2.77
C TRP A 960 20.97 -7.85 2.88
N ASN A 961 20.24 -7.78 3.99
CA ASN A 961 18.93 -8.42 4.15
C ASN A 961 17.95 -7.89 3.07
N PRO A 962 17.35 -8.76 2.23
CA PRO A 962 16.46 -8.34 1.16
C PRO A 962 15.08 -7.86 1.63
N TYR A 963 14.67 -8.18 2.87
CA TYR A 963 13.35 -7.83 3.43
C TYR A 963 13.48 -6.67 4.43
N PHE A 964 12.87 -5.53 4.08
CA PHE A 964 12.93 -4.30 4.88
C PHE A 964 11.77 -4.18 5.87
N ASP A 965 10.60 -4.68 5.49
CA ASP A 965 9.37 -4.73 6.29
C ASP A 965 8.93 -6.17 6.56
N GLU A 966 7.74 -6.32 7.13
CA GLU A 966 7.16 -7.62 7.50
C GLU A 966 6.24 -8.21 6.44
N THR A 967 5.60 -7.41 5.58
CA THR A 967 4.63 -7.92 4.60
C THR A 967 5.34 -8.75 3.52
N ASP A 968 6.43 -8.23 2.95
CA ASP A 968 7.23 -8.97 1.95
C ASP A 968 7.83 -10.25 2.54
N TYR A 969 8.32 -10.17 3.78
CA TYR A 969 8.92 -11.28 4.51
C TYR A 969 7.92 -12.41 4.77
N VAL A 970 6.73 -12.05 5.26
CA VAL A 970 5.66 -13.00 5.58
C VAL A 970 5.15 -13.71 4.35
N LEU A 971 4.90 -12.98 3.26
CA LEU A 971 4.42 -13.58 2.01
C LEU A 971 5.50 -14.48 1.38
N ALA A 972 6.78 -14.11 1.47
CA ALA A 972 7.88 -14.98 1.05
C ALA A 972 7.99 -16.25 1.90
N MET A 973 7.99 -16.14 3.23
CA MET A 973 8.04 -17.28 4.16
C MET A 973 6.87 -18.23 3.93
N ARG A 974 5.64 -17.70 3.78
CA ARG A 974 4.44 -18.48 3.45
C ARG A 974 4.61 -19.32 2.18
N ASN A 975 5.08 -18.70 1.11
CA ASN A 975 5.29 -19.38 -0.18
C ASN A 975 6.40 -20.44 -0.09
N ALA A 976 7.45 -20.19 0.69
CA ALA A 976 8.51 -21.17 0.94
C ALA A 976 8.03 -22.35 1.81
N PHE A 977 7.16 -22.14 2.79
CA PHE A 977 6.52 -23.23 3.56
C PHE A 977 5.58 -24.07 2.69
N ILE A 978 4.76 -23.47 1.84
CA ILE A 978 3.93 -24.20 0.87
C ILE A 978 4.82 -25.04 -0.07
N THR A 979 5.94 -24.47 -0.54
CA THR A 979 6.96 -25.18 -1.34
C THR A 979 7.61 -26.34 -0.57
N ALA A 980 7.78 -26.22 0.75
CA ALA A 980 8.26 -27.28 1.64
C ALA A 980 7.22 -28.36 1.99
N GLY A 981 5.99 -28.21 1.49
CA GLY A 981 4.89 -29.19 1.57
C GLY A 981 3.79 -28.87 2.58
N PHE A 982 3.75 -27.66 3.16
CA PHE A 982 2.60 -27.22 3.97
C PHE A 982 1.35 -27.01 3.09
N PRO A 983 0.13 -27.12 3.66
CA PRO A 983 -1.11 -26.87 2.92
C PRO A 983 -1.14 -25.48 2.28
N SER A 984 -1.68 -25.35 1.07
CA SER A 984 -1.80 -24.05 0.38
C SER A 984 -2.70 -23.04 1.09
N GLY A 985 -3.53 -23.51 2.01
CA GLY A 985 -4.36 -22.70 2.92
C GLY A 985 -3.66 -22.26 4.21
N ILE A 986 -2.37 -22.54 4.41
CA ILE A 986 -1.61 -22.14 5.62
C ILE A 986 -1.69 -20.61 5.84
N GLY A 987 -2.04 -20.19 7.05
CA GLY A 987 -2.25 -18.81 7.42
C GLY A 987 -0.96 -18.08 7.85
N MET A 988 -1.00 -16.76 7.89
CA MET A 988 0.06 -15.92 8.46
C MET A 988 -0.54 -14.79 9.31
N LEU A 989 0.10 -14.41 10.40
CA LEU A 989 -0.26 -13.25 11.22
C LEU A 989 0.92 -12.27 11.31
N ILE A 990 0.63 -10.99 11.58
CA ILE A 990 1.66 -9.98 11.91
C ILE A 990 1.24 -9.26 13.20
N ASP A 991 2.16 -9.18 14.18
CA ASP A 991 1.97 -8.30 15.34
C ASP A 991 2.22 -6.84 14.95
N THR A 992 1.16 -6.05 14.90
CA THR A 992 1.20 -4.62 14.55
C THR A 992 1.11 -3.69 15.77
N SER A 993 1.21 -4.24 16.99
CA SER A 993 1.05 -3.50 18.24
C SER A 993 1.97 -2.29 18.41
N ARG A 994 3.20 -2.34 17.86
CA ARG A 994 4.27 -1.35 18.14
C ARG A 994 5.12 -0.92 16.93
N ASN A 995 4.72 -1.26 15.71
CA ASN A 995 5.49 -0.97 14.48
C ASN A 995 5.00 0.24 13.65
N GLY A 996 4.07 1.03 14.18
CA GLY A 996 3.57 2.24 13.54
C GLY A 996 4.52 3.42 13.72
N TRP A 997 5.55 3.55 12.88
CA TRP A 997 6.52 4.64 12.98
C TRP A 997 5.95 5.99 12.51
N GLY A 998 5.14 6.63 13.36
CA GLY A 998 4.60 7.99 13.17
C GLY A 998 5.36 9.06 13.97
N GLY A 999 4.62 10.08 14.42
CA GLY A 999 5.20 11.25 15.08
C GLY A 999 6.00 12.15 14.13
N THR A 1000 6.67 13.16 14.68
CA THR A 1000 7.40 14.20 13.91
C THR A 1000 8.69 13.71 13.23
N ALA A 1001 9.17 12.51 13.56
CA ALA A 1001 10.38 11.92 12.97
C ALA A 1001 10.08 10.99 11.77
N ARG A 1002 8.80 10.73 11.47
CA ARG A 1002 8.37 9.93 10.32
C ARG A 1002 8.73 10.66 9.01
N PRO A 1003 9.41 10.02 8.06
CA PRO A 1003 9.61 10.56 6.72
C PRO A 1003 8.27 10.83 6.02
N THR A 1004 8.17 11.95 5.31
CA THR A 1004 6.99 12.31 4.50
C THR A 1004 7.20 12.03 3.01
N MET A 1005 8.45 11.81 2.61
CA MET A 1005 8.90 11.54 1.25
C MET A 1005 10.23 10.77 1.29
N VAL A 1006 10.62 10.19 0.16
CA VAL A 1006 11.95 9.61 -0.05
C VAL A 1006 13.03 10.71 -0.12
N SER A 1007 14.24 10.40 0.33
CA SER A 1007 15.39 11.31 0.27
C SER A 1007 15.84 11.59 -1.16
N SER A 1008 16.33 12.82 -1.39
CA SER A 1008 17.02 13.21 -2.62
C SER A 1008 18.53 12.94 -2.59
N SER A 1009 19.06 12.39 -1.49
CA SER A 1009 20.49 12.09 -1.35
C SER A 1009 20.92 10.91 -2.23
N ASN A 1010 22.11 10.99 -2.82
CA ASN A 1010 22.74 9.89 -3.53
C ASN A 1010 23.73 9.08 -2.65
N SER A 1011 23.96 9.51 -1.41
CA SER A 1011 24.76 8.77 -0.44
C SER A 1011 23.90 7.67 0.20
N LEU A 1012 24.33 6.41 0.08
CA LEU A 1012 23.64 5.20 0.56
C LEU A 1012 23.05 5.35 1.96
N GLU A 1013 23.89 5.72 2.93
CA GLU A 1013 23.46 5.82 4.33
C GLU A 1013 22.53 7.02 4.59
N ILE A 1014 22.72 8.14 3.89
CA ILE A 1014 21.85 9.30 4.05
C ILE A 1014 20.48 8.99 3.44
N TYR A 1015 20.44 8.48 2.21
CA TYR A 1015 19.21 8.09 1.53
C TYR A 1015 18.39 7.10 2.35
N VAL A 1016 19.03 6.05 2.88
CA VAL A 1016 18.35 5.05 3.71
C VAL A 1016 17.88 5.63 5.04
N ASN A 1017 18.72 6.37 5.78
CA ASN A 1017 18.33 6.90 7.09
C ASN A 1017 17.28 8.03 7.01
N ASP A 1018 17.30 8.83 5.95
CA ASP A 1018 16.26 9.84 5.70
C ASP A 1018 14.91 9.20 5.31
N SER A 1019 14.93 8.11 4.53
CA SER A 1019 13.71 7.56 3.90
C SER A 1019 13.02 6.44 4.69
N LYS A 1020 13.78 5.57 5.38
CA LYS A 1020 13.24 4.38 6.06
C LYS A 1020 12.19 4.74 7.11
N LEU A 1021 11.07 4.04 7.17
CA LEU A 1021 10.09 4.24 8.24
C LEU A 1021 10.62 3.79 9.59
N ASP A 1022 11.35 2.68 9.67
CA ASP A 1022 11.95 2.21 10.92
C ASP A 1022 12.92 3.26 11.49
N ARG A 1023 12.59 3.93 12.61
CA ARG A 1023 13.43 4.99 13.19
C ARG A 1023 14.48 4.46 14.18
N ARG A 1024 14.63 3.13 14.35
CA ARG A 1024 15.72 2.56 15.16
C ARG A 1024 17.09 2.98 14.61
N PRO A 1025 18.10 3.19 15.46
CA PRO A 1025 19.50 3.29 15.01
C PRO A 1025 20.03 1.98 14.42
N HIS A 1026 19.51 0.83 14.85
CA HIS A 1026 19.96 -0.51 14.45
C HIS A 1026 18.78 -1.51 14.46
N ARG A 1027 18.61 -2.36 13.43
CA ARG A 1027 17.45 -3.29 13.35
C ARG A 1027 17.39 -4.30 14.50
N GLY A 1028 18.54 -4.65 15.08
CA GLY A 1028 18.62 -5.49 16.28
C GLY A 1028 18.22 -4.80 17.60
N GLY A 1029 17.69 -3.57 17.57
CA GLY A 1029 17.07 -2.92 18.72
C GLY A 1029 15.66 -3.46 18.97
N TRP A 1030 15.46 -4.15 20.10
CA TRP A 1030 14.19 -4.84 20.41
C TRP A 1030 13.53 -4.39 21.73
N CYS A 1031 14.29 -3.98 22.75
CA CYS A 1031 13.68 -3.63 24.04
C CYS A 1031 13.15 -2.19 24.03
N ASN A 1032 11.85 -2.02 24.33
CA ASN A 1032 11.22 -0.74 24.65
C ASN A 1032 11.57 0.44 23.71
N GLN A 1033 11.62 0.21 22.40
CA GLN A 1033 12.30 1.10 21.45
C GLN A 1033 11.71 2.51 21.37
N ALA A 1034 12.56 3.52 21.56
CA ALA A 1034 12.19 4.93 21.50
C ALA A 1034 11.88 5.38 20.06
N GLY A 1035 10.89 6.26 19.93
CA GLY A 1035 10.39 6.78 18.65
C GLY A 1035 9.27 5.95 18.01
N ALA A 1036 9.08 4.70 18.44
CA ALA A 1036 8.04 3.81 17.93
C ALA A 1036 6.61 4.28 18.22
N GLY A 1037 5.63 3.70 17.51
CA GLY A 1037 4.20 4.00 17.63
C GLY A 1037 3.31 2.77 17.45
N ILE A 1038 2.04 2.86 17.83
CA ILE A 1038 1.06 1.78 17.57
C ILE A 1038 0.81 1.68 16.05
N GLY A 1039 1.02 0.49 15.48
CA GLY A 1039 0.80 0.19 14.06
C GLY A 1039 -0.66 -0.03 13.70
N GLU A 1040 -0.91 -0.74 12.60
CA GLU A 1040 -2.27 -1.05 12.16
C GLU A 1040 -3.10 -1.74 13.25
N ARG A 1041 -4.42 -1.52 13.23
CA ARG A 1041 -5.32 -2.10 14.24
C ARG A 1041 -5.58 -3.58 13.95
N PRO A 1042 -5.97 -4.39 14.96
CA PRO A 1042 -6.29 -5.79 14.75
C PRO A 1042 -7.39 -5.95 13.69
N THR A 1043 -7.08 -6.62 12.58
CA THR A 1043 -7.86 -6.63 11.35
C THR A 1043 -7.81 -8.02 10.73
N ALA A 1044 -8.96 -8.64 10.47
CA ALA A 1044 -9.04 -9.97 9.85
C ALA A 1044 -8.90 -9.90 8.32
N ALA A 1045 -8.19 -10.87 7.73
CA ALA A 1045 -7.93 -11.03 6.31
C ALA A 1045 -7.50 -9.72 5.56
N PRO A 1046 -6.52 -8.96 6.06
CA PRO A 1046 -6.17 -7.65 5.51
C PRO A 1046 -5.55 -7.72 4.10
N VAL A 1047 -4.80 -8.78 3.79
CA VAL A 1047 -4.28 -9.08 2.45
C VAL A 1047 -4.28 -10.58 2.20
N SER A 1048 -4.27 -10.99 0.92
CA SER A 1048 -4.28 -12.41 0.55
C SER A 1048 -3.08 -13.16 1.14
N GLY A 1049 -3.35 -14.23 1.90
CA GLY A 1049 -2.33 -15.03 2.58
C GLY A 1049 -1.97 -14.57 4.00
N ILE A 1050 -2.48 -13.42 4.46
CA ILE A 1050 -2.40 -12.97 5.86
C ILE A 1050 -3.79 -13.09 6.49
N ASP A 1051 -3.89 -13.87 7.56
CA ASP A 1051 -5.14 -14.17 8.25
C ASP A 1051 -5.63 -13.03 9.13
N ALA A 1052 -4.72 -12.32 9.79
CA ALA A 1052 -5.00 -11.09 10.51
C ALA A 1052 -3.73 -10.29 10.82
N TYR A 1053 -3.90 -8.96 10.90
CA TYR A 1053 -3.07 -8.15 11.79
C TYR A 1053 -3.60 -8.33 13.21
N VAL A 1054 -2.70 -8.49 14.18
CA VAL A 1054 -3.03 -8.75 15.59
C VAL A 1054 -2.17 -7.86 16.48
N TRP A 1055 -2.60 -7.64 17.72
CA TRP A 1055 -1.76 -7.04 18.76
C TRP A 1055 -1.39 -8.12 19.77
N VAL A 1056 -0.20 -8.71 19.60
CA VAL A 1056 0.26 -9.79 20.48
C VAL A 1056 0.82 -9.18 21.74
N LYS A 1057 1.81 -8.31 21.64
CA LYS A 1057 2.22 -7.47 22.78
C LYS A 1057 1.10 -6.43 23.05
N PRO A 1058 0.54 -6.34 24.27
CA PRO A 1058 -0.40 -5.27 24.58
C PRO A 1058 0.36 -3.92 24.56
N PRO A 1059 -0.05 -2.92 23.74
CA PRO A 1059 0.68 -1.65 23.67
C PRO A 1059 0.75 -0.97 25.03
N GLY A 1060 1.96 -0.66 25.50
CA GLY A 1060 2.19 -0.11 26.85
C GLY A 1060 2.68 -1.12 27.89
N GLU A 1061 2.81 -2.41 27.56
CA GLU A 1061 3.53 -3.37 28.41
C GLU A 1061 5.02 -3.44 28.04
N SER A 1062 5.89 -3.36 29.06
CA SER A 1062 7.35 -3.33 28.88
C SER A 1062 7.92 -4.68 28.43
N ASP A 1063 9.07 -4.61 27.75
CA ASP A 1063 9.87 -5.79 27.34
C ASP A 1063 10.91 -6.24 28.38
N GLY A 1064 11.27 -5.35 29.29
CA GLY A 1064 12.36 -5.57 30.25
C GLY A 1064 12.74 -4.27 30.96
N VAL A 1065 13.31 -4.41 32.15
CA VAL A 1065 13.60 -3.27 33.03
C VAL A 1065 14.79 -2.46 32.50
N ALA A 1066 14.69 -1.13 32.52
CA ALA A 1066 15.72 -0.24 31.98
C ALA A 1066 16.97 -0.06 32.88
N THR A 1067 16.97 -0.67 34.07
CA THR A 1067 17.99 -0.45 35.10
C THR A 1067 18.36 -1.75 35.80
N ALA A 1068 19.67 -2.05 35.85
CA ALA A 1068 20.19 -3.22 36.55
C ALA A 1068 19.89 -3.19 38.06
N GLY A 1069 19.64 -4.36 38.65
CA GLY A 1069 19.43 -4.53 40.09
C GLY A 1069 18.02 -4.16 40.61
N VAL A 1070 17.12 -3.69 39.75
CA VAL A 1070 15.69 -3.57 40.08
C VAL A 1070 15.07 -4.98 40.11
N ILE A 1071 14.36 -5.32 41.19
CA ILE A 1071 13.71 -6.63 41.38
C ILE A 1071 12.19 -6.46 41.26
N ASP A 1072 11.51 -7.35 40.53
CA ASP A 1072 10.05 -7.43 40.55
C ASP A 1072 9.60 -8.15 41.85
N PRO A 1073 8.82 -7.50 42.74
CA PRO A 1073 8.43 -8.10 44.02
C PRO A 1073 7.43 -9.27 43.87
N THR A 1074 6.83 -9.45 42.69
CA THR A 1074 5.83 -10.49 42.39
C THR A 1074 6.31 -11.46 41.31
N ASP A 1075 7.51 -11.24 40.77
CA ASP A 1075 8.17 -12.15 39.82
C ASP A 1075 9.71 -12.06 39.93
N PRO A 1076 10.33 -12.41 41.07
CA PRO A 1076 11.76 -12.16 41.30
C PRO A 1076 12.73 -12.94 40.39
N ALA A 1077 12.21 -13.83 39.54
CA ALA A 1077 12.97 -14.50 38.48
C ALA A 1077 13.29 -13.56 37.29
N LYS A 1078 12.52 -12.47 37.11
CA LYS A 1078 12.71 -11.52 36.00
C LYS A 1078 13.97 -10.68 36.20
N GLN A 1079 14.77 -10.61 35.14
CA GLN A 1079 16.13 -10.11 35.12
C GLN A 1079 16.29 -8.92 34.15
N PHE A 1080 17.41 -8.22 34.30
CA PHE A 1080 17.81 -7.09 33.46
C PHE A 1080 18.63 -7.57 32.26
N ASP A 1081 18.17 -7.31 31.04
CA ASP A 1081 18.98 -7.42 29.83
C ASP A 1081 19.61 -6.06 29.51
N ALA A 1082 20.90 -6.03 29.20
CA ALA A 1082 21.60 -4.78 28.86
C ALA A 1082 21.04 -4.10 27.58
N MET A 1083 20.34 -4.84 26.72
CA MET A 1083 19.61 -4.28 25.57
C MET A 1083 18.44 -3.36 25.97
N CYS A 1084 18.02 -3.38 27.24
CA CYS A 1084 16.99 -2.49 27.79
C CYS A 1084 17.56 -1.22 28.45
N ASP A 1085 18.88 -1.12 28.68
CA ASP A 1085 19.49 0.08 29.25
C ASP A 1085 19.60 1.19 28.17
N PRO A 1086 18.98 2.37 28.36
CA PRO A 1086 19.05 3.48 27.40
C PRO A 1086 20.48 4.03 27.18
N ASN A 1087 21.42 3.73 28.07
CA ASN A 1087 22.81 4.21 28.01
C ASN A 1087 23.77 3.17 27.39
N ALA A 1088 23.34 1.93 27.22
CA ALA A 1088 24.16 0.86 26.68
C ALA A 1088 24.31 0.95 25.15
N GLN A 1089 25.35 0.30 24.63
CA GLN A 1089 25.50 0.06 23.19
C GLN A 1089 24.79 -1.23 22.80
N ASN A 1090 24.30 -1.29 21.56
CA ASN A 1090 23.64 -2.44 20.99
C ASN A 1090 24.63 -3.61 20.90
N ARG A 1091 24.28 -4.76 21.48
CA ARG A 1091 25.18 -5.93 21.57
C ARG A 1091 25.55 -6.52 20.20
N TYR A 1092 24.71 -6.32 19.19
CA TYR A 1092 24.92 -6.83 17.84
C TYR A 1092 25.86 -5.93 17.03
N ASN A 1093 25.86 -4.61 17.31
CA ASN A 1093 26.76 -3.65 16.70
C ASN A 1093 27.01 -2.48 17.67
N THR A 1094 28.17 -2.50 18.33
CA THR A 1094 28.51 -1.57 19.43
C THR A 1094 28.79 -0.14 18.97
N ALA A 1095 28.63 0.18 17.68
CA ALA A 1095 28.67 1.54 17.16
C ALA A 1095 27.34 2.30 17.36
N TYR A 1096 26.26 1.59 17.71
CA TYR A 1096 24.92 2.15 17.89
C TYR A 1096 24.41 1.95 19.32
N PRO A 1097 23.62 2.89 19.89
CA PRO A 1097 22.98 2.70 21.18
C PRO A 1097 21.85 1.64 21.10
N THR A 1098 21.41 1.14 22.26
CA THR A 1098 20.22 0.27 22.37
C THR A 1098 18.93 0.94 21.89
N ASN A 1099 18.82 2.26 22.05
CA ASN A 1099 17.61 3.06 21.80
C ASN A 1099 16.39 2.61 22.64
N ALA A 1100 16.62 1.98 23.79
CA ALA A 1100 15.55 1.66 24.73
C ALA A 1100 15.05 2.92 25.46
N LEU A 1101 13.78 2.94 25.87
CA LEU A 1101 13.23 4.00 26.71
C LEU A 1101 13.70 3.89 28.17
N ALA A 1102 14.17 5.00 28.73
CA ALA A 1102 14.50 5.12 30.15
C ALA A 1102 13.27 4.94 31.05
N GLY A 1103 13.49 4.39 32.25
CA GLY A 1103 12.43 4.18 33.25
C GLY A 1103 11.49 3.00 32.98
N ALA A 1104 11.81 2.15 32.00
CA ALA A 1104 11.02 0.96 31.71
C ALA A 1104 10.99 -0.01 32.91
N PRO A 1105 9.81 -0.54 33.30
CA PRO A 1105 9.67 -1.56 34.34
C PRO A 1105 9.96 -2.97 33.78
N HIS A 1106 9.85 -3.99 34.64
CA HIS A 1106 10.00 -5.40 34.27
C HIS A 1106 9.03 -5.87 33.17
N ALA A 1107 9.40 -6.95 32.48
CA ALA A 1107 8.63 -7.49 31.35
C ALA A 1107 7.18 -7.83 31.72
N GLY A 1108 6.22 -7.34 30.92
CA GLY A 1108 4.78 -7.50 31.16
C GLY A 1108 4.18 -6.50 32.16
N ARG A 1109 4.97 -5.54 32.68
CA ARG A 1109 4.45 -4.45 33.54
C ARG A 1109 4.04 -3.25 32.70
N TRP A 1110 3.01 -2.55 33.18
CA TRP A 1110 2.50 -1.32 32.56
C TRP A 1110 3.55 -0.21 32.57
N PHE A 1111 3.80 0.39 31.41
CA PHE A 1111 4.81 1.42 31.19
C PHE A 1111 4.17 2.69 30.60
N PRO A 1112 3.66 3.60 31.46
CA PRO A 1112 2.96 4.83 31.08
C PRO A 1112 3.65 5.65 29.98
N SER A 1113 4.97 5.86 30.10
CA SER A 1113 5.74 6.70 29.19
C SER A 1113 5.88 6.07 27.79
N GLN A 1114 6.05 4.74 27.71
CA GLN A 1114 6.00 4.04 26.43
C GLN A 1114 4.60 4.10 25.85
N PHE A 1115 3.54 3.85 26.64
CA PHE A 1115 2.17 3.92 26.12
C PHE A 1115 1.82 5.29 25.54
N ALA A 1116 2.15 6.37 26.27
CA ALA A 1116 1.98 7.75 25.83
C ALA A 1116 2.82 8.11 24.59
N MET A 1117 4.02 7.53 24.43
CA MET A 1117 4.78 7.63 23.19
C MET A 1117 4.11 6.86 22.05
N LEU A 1118 3.74 5.60 22.29
CA LEU A 1118 3.19 4.70 21.29
C LEU A 1118 1.89 5.28 20.68
N VAL A 1119 1.01 5.84 21.52
CA VAL A 1119 -0.23 6.50 21.08
C VAL A 1119 0.06 7.79 20.31
N ARG A 1120 0.97 8.64 20.80
CA ARG A 1120 1.34 9.91 20.15
C ARG A 1120 1.99 9.70 18.78
N ASN A 1121 2.78 8.64 18.65
CA ASN A 1121 3.50 8.30 17.44
C ASN A 1121 2.76 7.27 16.57
N ALA A 1122 1.51 6.90 16.90
CA ALA A 1122 0.78 5.86 16.18
C ALA A 1122 0.69 6.14 14.67
N TYR A 1123 0.83 5.09 13.86
CA TYR A 1123 0.64 5.15 12.41
C TYR A 1123 -0.05 3.88 11.89
N PRO A 1124 -1.32 3.96 11.42
CA PRO A 1124 -2.15 5.15 11.32
C PRO A 1124 -2.40 5.84 12.66
N ALA A 1125 -2.57 7.16 12.63
CA ALA A 1125 -2.79 7.96 13.83
C ALA A 1125 -4.10 7.56 14.54
N ILE A 1126 -4.09 7.56 15.88
CA ILE A 1126 -5.31 7.37 16.65
C ILE A 1126 -6.08 8.70 16.66
N ALA A 1127 -7.32 8.71 16.16
CA ALA A 1127 -8.18 9.88 16.29
C ALA A 1127 -8.59 10.06 17.77
N PRO A 1128 -8.63 11.28 18.33
CA PRO A 1128 -9.11 11.54 19.70
C PRO A 1128 -10.57 11.14 19.90
#